data_AF-A0A1H9SB24-F1
#
_entry.id   AF-A0A1H9SB24-F1
#
_cell.length_a   1.000
_cell.length_b   1.000
_cell.length_c   1.000
_cell.angle_alpha   90.00
_cell.angle_beta   90.00
_cell.angle_gamma   90.00
#
_symmetry.space_group_name_H-M   'P 1'
#
loop_
_entity.id
_entity.type
_entity.pdbx_description
1 polymer ?
#
loop_
_entity_poly.entity_id
_entity_poly.type
_entity_poly.pdbx_seq_one_letter_code
_entity_poly.pdbx_strand_id
1 'polypeptide(L)'
;MVDNSSTETTPDRARFSRRGYLVAGGLSAGLVGGYVGLDRFLEQRSTDDSPPLGDPPVTGEDFLWLGGGLWHDVAIRENLFAFARRHDLAVILVVSDLSDGAADEAFETVLTAASEFDLDVWLNVGLLNAISASAFVTEDDTREEYLGRLREVVAAHGDLFDTGRVVLWQEAPVMGQWAEGGEWNQAAVGNLVEFGPQIFDAQKRAVESENDALEVGLFVHFPYIVDSKRPEVFESLARGLRQRNAMPDFGFVDFYRGWYEKDVGPQPANAAVRSLVSNVRAALDDRPVFYLGQSHTINPNHTPSKQAMRMNLRASLESGAAGLGWYIRGGYVPTESGFDPFVPNVDGAEVDGDSITTLTVARDRFLYPSLATLAAGDRFEADEAFDLWLVGDELGFYDHRLSLRTADGGWEYVGDVGGYADGEYPDGSAATDRATVFRGLDRDRFLDGGALDCRLETVEDGSGTDLQAAFVMPCDPDDYVSERDAARFARGDAPLEEFSLGQRTDRTPLVPGERRRVTIPITDAAGESLERLRHPDHADLIGRLASFEERESVDPAARFDCWMSGSGLAEPAALPSIVDGDGTERTPDDVGFVASTDSLAIWYGLERDRFLGEDGLEVADDAAAAVDAVYAMPYAGSTTFRAPTRAAALLDEQPDEAERFALEYTAPD
;
A
#
# COMPACT_ATOMS: atom_id res chain seq x y z
N MET A 1 -8.85 -15.13 63.13
CA MET A 1 -7.41 -15.46 63.17
C MET A 1 -7.28 -16.81 62.49
N VAL A 2 -6.68 -16.81 61.29
CA VAL A 2 -6.04 -17.89 60.51
C VAL A 2 -6.56 -19.32 60.68
N ASP A 3 -7.05 -19.94 59.59
CA ASP A 3 -6.40 -21.12 58.99
C ASP A 3 -6.87 -21.43 57.54
N ASN A 4 -6.01 -22.17 56.85
CA ASN A 4 -5.85 -22.56 55.42
C ASN A 4 -7.06 -23.08 54.61
N SER A 5 -7.02 -22.80 53.29
CA SER A 5 -7.20 -23.84 52.25
C SER A 5 -6.66 -23.39 50.89
N SER A 6 -5.76 -24.19 50.32
CA SER A 6 -5.31 -24.19 48.93
C SER A 6 -6.39 -24.71 47.99
N THR A 7 -6.60 -24.04 46.87
CA THR A 7 -7.16 -24.64 45.65
C THR A 7 -6.26 -24.27 44.49
N GLU A 8 -5.62 -25.29 43.95
CA GLU A 8 -5.06 -25.34 42.60
C GLU A 8 -6.15 -24.89 41.61
N THR A 9 -5.90 -23.78 40.92
CA THR A 9 -6.51 -23.53 39.62
C THR A 9 -5.40 -23.70 38.59
N THR A 10 -5.43 -24.87 37.96
CA THR A 10 -4.90 -25.12 36.63
C THR A 10 -5.18 -23.90 35.73
N PRO A 11 -4.25 -23.44 34.88
CA PRO A 11 -4.57 -22.40 33.91
C PRO A 11 -5.58 -23.02 32.94
N ASP A 12 -6.84 -22.68 33.13
CA ASP A 12 -7.90 -22.91 32.16
C ASP A 12 -7.46 -22.14 30.91
N ARG A 13 -7.15 -22.88 29.84
CA ARG A 13 -6.83 -22.34 28.52
C ARG A 13 -8.02 -21.49 28.10
N ALA A 14 -7.89 -20.19 28.26
CA ALA A 14 -8.93 -19.23 28.01
C ALA A 14 -9.18 -19.19 26.50
N ARG A 15 -10.43 -19.43 26.13
CA ARG A 15 -11.00 -19.21 24.79
C ARG A 15 -10.44 -17.92 24.19
N PHE A 16 -9.79 -18.00 23.03
CA PHE A 16 -9.49 -16.84 22.21
C PHE A 16 -10.79 -16.32 21.59
N SER A 17 -11.57 -15.56 22.36
CA SER A 17 -12.70 -14.81 21.78
C SER A 17 -12.17 -13.65 20.91
N ARG A 18 -12.95 -13.17 19.94
CA ARG A 18 -12.63 -11.97 19.15
C ARG A 18 -12.23 -10.74 20.01
N ARG A 19 -12.73 -10.65 21.26
CA ARG A 19 -12.33 -9.65 22.28
C ARG A 19 -11.06 -9.99 23.08
N GLY A 20 -10.63 -11.25 23.09
CA GLY A 20 -9.44 -11.74 23.80
C GLY A 20 -8.13 -11.40 23.10
N TYR A 21 -8.16 -11.20 21.78
CA TYR A 21 -7.02 -10.76 20.97
C TYR A 21 -6.47 -9.38 21.40
N LEU A 22 -7.34 -8.55 22.00
CA LEU A 22 -7.05 -7.16 22.37
C LEU A 22 -6.32 -7.00 23.73
N VAL A 23 -6.19 -8.05 24.55
CA VAL A 23 -5.77 -7.92 25.96
C VAL A 23 -4.29 -8.29 26.21
N ALA A 24 -3.52 -8.68 25.18
CA ALA A 24 -2.20 -9.31 25.38
C ALA A 24 -0.94 -8.47 25.06
N GLY A 25 -1.03 -7.22 24.59
CA GLY A 25 0.17 -6.43 24.22
C GLY A 25 0.17 -5.03 24.81
N GLY A 26 1.13 -4.73 25.69
CA GLY A 26 1.29 -3.41 26.29
C GLY A 26 2.72 -2.91 26.23
N LEU A 27 2.83 -1.61 25.90
CA LEU A 27 3.94 -0.65 26.02
C LEU A 27 4.84 -0.47 24.77
N SER A 28 4.61 0.59 23.99
CA SER A 28 5.38 1.85 24.08
C SER A 28 4.89 2.92 23.08
N ALA A 29 5.00 4.19 23.46
CA ALA A 29 4.31 5.32 22.86
C ALA A 29 5.24 6.35 22.21
N GLY A 30 4.76 6.98 21.13
CA GLY A 30 4.81 8.44 20.93
C GLY A 30 5.87 9.02 19.99
N LEU A 31 5.44 9.90 19.07
CA LEU A 31 5.72 11.34 19.14
C LEU A 31 4.93 12.17 18.10
N VAL A 32 4.62 13.41 18.50
CA VAL A 32 3.71 14.38 17.88
C VAL A 32 4.49 15.67 17.56
N GLY A 33 4.27 16.24 16.36
CA GLY A 33 4.08 17.69 16.18
C GLY A 33 5.21 18.51 15.52
N GLY A 34 4.81 19.38 14.57
CA GLY A 34 5.42 20.72 14.40
C GLY A 34 5.51 21.30 12.96
N TYR A 35 4.50 22.08 12.53
CA TYR A 35 4.56 23.04 11.41
C TYR A 35 4.86 24.46 11.92
N VAL A 36 5.50 25.32 11.11
CA VAL A 36 5.10 26.71 10.73
C VAL A 36 6.11 27.27 9.70
N GLY A 37 5.63 27.70 8.51
CA GLY A 37 6.33 28.69 7.67
C GLY A 37 6.59 28.32 6.18
N LEU A 38 5.57 27.94 5.39
CA LEU A 38 5.75 27.52 3.99
C LEU A 38 5.22 28.53 2.93
N ASP A 39 4.48 29.57 3.31
CA ASP A 39 3.74 30.42 2.35
C ASP A 39 4.56 31.39 1.48
N ARG A 40 5.90 31.43 1.57
CA ARG A 40 6.69 32.47 0.90
C ARG A 40 7.75 31.99 -0.09
N PHE A 41 7.77 30.70 -0.42
CA PHE A 41 8.81 30.12 -1.27
C PHE A 41 8.30 29.51 -2.59
N LEU A 42 6.98 29.42 -2.79
CA LEU A 42 6.37 28.71 -3.94
C LEU A 42 6.30 29.50 -5.26
N GLU A 43 6.79 30.74 -5.33
CA GLU A 43 6.60 31.59 -6.53
C GLU A 43 7.76 31.63 -7.54
N GLN A 44 8.88 30.94 -7.34
CA GLN A 44 9.99 31.02 -8.31
C GLN A 44 10.80 29.72 -8.44
N ARG A 45 10.44 28.88 -9.43
CA ARG A 45 11.32 28.38 -10.51
C ARG A 45 10.73 27.13 -11.18
N SER A 46 10.24 27.33 -12.40
CA SER A 46 10.14 26.32 -13.45
C SER A 46 11.36 26.47 -14.36
N THR A 47 12.07 25.36 -14.61
CA THR A 47 12.65 24.90 -15.88
C THR A 47 13.42 23.62 -15.57
N ASP A 48 12.89 22.49 -16.03
CA ASP A 48 13.41 21.13 -15.89
C ASP A 48 14.54 20.89 -16.91
N ASP A 49 15.72 20.54 -16.42
CA ASP A 49 16.94 20.32 -17.21
C ASP A 49 17.69 19.07 -16.69
N SER A 50 16.93 18.02 -16.36
CA SER A 50 17.48 16.75 -15.87
C SER A 50 17.94 15.86 -17.05
N PRO A 51 19.16 15.28 -17.00
CA PRO A 51 19.65 14.38 -18.04
C PRO A 51 18.86 13.06 -18.06
N PRO A 52 18.78 12.36 -19.22
CA PRO A 52 18.05 11.10 -19.34
C PRO A 52 18.70 10.03 -18.44
N LEU A 53 17.91 9.49 -17.51
CA LEU A 53 18.29 8.35 -16.67
C LEU A 53 18.42 7.09 -17.53
N GLY A 54 19.43 6.26 -17.24
CA GLY A 54 19.58 4.95 -17.88
C GLY A 54 18.41 4.02 -17.58
N ASP A 55 18.23 3.01 -18.45
CA ASP A 55 17.16 2.01 -18.35
C ASP A 55 17.10 1.40 -16.93
N PRO A 56 15.90 1.27 -16.33
CA PRO A 56 15.75 0.65 -15.02
C PRO A 56 16.20 -0.82 -15.04
N PRO A 57 16.69 -1.36 -13.91
CA PRO A 57 17.07 -2.77 -13.81
C PRO A 57 15.85 -3.70 -14.06
N VAL A 58 16.12 -4.81 -14.75
CA VAL A 58 15.12 -5.72 -15.38
C VAL A 58 14.46 -6.70 -14.38
N THR A 59 14.83 -6.68 -13.10
CA THR A 59 14.26 -7.57 -12.08
C THR A 59 13.72 -6.71 -10.94
N GLY A 60 12.40 -6.49 -10.93
CA GLY A 60 11.75 -5.82 -9.80
C GLY A 60 11.78 -6.74 -8.58
N GLU A 61 12.41 -6.33 -7.49
CA GLU A 61 12.34 -7.05 -6.20
C GLU A 61 11.39 -6.28 -5.27
N ASP A 62 10.10 -6.47 -5.49
CA ASP A 62 9.05 -5.90 -4.63
C ASP A 62 9.04 -6.60 -3.27
N PHE A 63 8.52 -5.91 -2.26
CA PHE A 63 8.74 -6.34 -0.89
C PHE A 63 7.58 -6.02 0.06
N LEU A 64 7.52 -6.78 1.15
CA LEU A 64 6.67 -6.53 2.31
C LEU A 64 7.48 -5.95 3.47
N TRP A 65 7.07 -4.78 3.94
CA TRP A 65 7.68 -4.15 5.12
C TRP A 65 7.00 -4.64 6.41
N LEU A 66 7.69 -5.45 7.20
CA LEU A 66 7.18 -5.98 8.46
C LEU A 66 7.86 -5.32 9.66
N GLY A 67 7.20 -4.30 10.22
CA GLY A 67 7.63 -3.60 11.43
C GLY A 67 6.86 -3.99 12.69
N GLY A 68 7.53 -3.98 13.84
CA GLY A 68 6.92 -4.12 15.16
C GLY A 68 6.04 -5.36 15.31
N GLY A 69 4.79 -5.18 15.72
CA GLY A 69 3.84 -6.28 15.97
C GLY A 69 3.54 -7.19 14.77
N LEU A 70 3.83 -6.76 13.53
CA LEU A 70 3.47 -7.52 12.32
C LEU A 70 4.17 -8.87 12.20
N TRP A 71 5.45 -8.95 12.57
CA TRP A 71 6.20 -10.21 12.53
C TRP A 71 6.26 -10.91 13.89
N HIS A 72 5.91 -10.23 14.98
CA HIS A 72 5.81 -10.85 16.31
C HIS A 72 4.52 -11.65 16.47
N ASP A 73 3.40 -11.16 15.92
CA ASP A 73 2.14 -11.90 15.91
C ASP A 73 2.20 -13.03 14.88
N VAL A 74 2.05 -14.28 15.34
CA VAL A 74 2.18 -15.48 14.50
C VAL A 74 1.13 -15.51 13.39
N ALA A 75 -0.12 -15.15 13.69
CA ALA A 75 -1.19 -15.22 12.70
C ALA A 75 -1.01 -14.15 11.62
N ILE A 76 -0.73 -12.91 12.02
CA ILE A 76 -0.43 -11.83 11.05
C ILE A 76 0.79 -12.20 10.21
N ARG A 77 1.89 -12.65 10.84
CA ARG A 77 3.13 -13.04 10.17
C ARG A 77 2.89 -14.15 9.15
N GLU A 78 2.27 -15.26 9.53
CA GLU A 78 2.03 -16.40 8.63
C GLU A 78 1.15 -16.00 7.43
N ASN A 79 0.15 -15.13 7.64
CA ASN A 79 -0.68 -14.60 6.56
C ASN A 79 0.13 -13.72 5.60
N LEU A 80 1.01 -12.86 6.12
CA LEU A 80 1.88 -12.01 5.29
C LEU A 80 2.97 -12.82 4.58
N PHE A 81 3.48 -13.89 5.19
CA PHE A 81 4.42 -14.81 4.56
C PHE A 81 3.74 -15.61 3.43
N ALA A 82 2.52 -16.08 3.64
CA ALA A 82 1.73 -16.71 2.58
C ALA A 82 1.47 -15.74 1.42
N PHE A 83 1.16 -14.47 1.74
CA PHE A 83 1.01 -13.42 0.74
C PHE A 83 2.30 -13.17 -0.04
N ALA A 84 3.43 -13.01 0.66
CA ALA A 84 4.74 -12.82 0.05
C ALA A 84 5.11 -13.98 -0.87
N ARG A 85 4.93 -15.23 -0.41
CA ARG A 85 5.28 -16.42 -1.17
C ARG A 85 4.46 -16.58 -2.45
N ARG A 86 3.18 -16.22 -2.40
CA ARG A 86 2.27 -16.28 -3.55
C ARG A 86 2.62 -15.26 -4.62
N HIS A 87 3.15 -14.11 -4.21
CA HIS A 87 3.41 -12.98 -5.10
C HIS A 87 4.90 -12.72 -5.34
N ASP A 88 5.77 -13.66 -4.96
CA ASP A 88 7.22 -13.59 -5.12
C ASP A 88 7.82 -12.28 -4.56
N LEU A 89 7.40 -11.92 -3.34
CA LEU A 89 7.85 -10.72 -2.63
C LEU A 89 8.95 -11.06 -1.63
N ALA A 90 9.98 -10.22 -1.56
CA ALA A 90 10.89 -10.23 -0.42
C ALA A 90 10.17 -9.78 0.86
N VAL A 91 10.64 -10.22 2.01
CA VAL A 91 10.15 -9.76 3.31
C VAL A 91 11.24 -8.98 4.01
N ILE A 92 10.95 -7.73 4.35
CA ILE A 92 11.82 -6.89 5.17
C ILE A 92 11.41 -7.03 6.62
N LEU A 93 12.27 -7.62 7.44
CA LEU A 93 12.10 -7.70 8.89
C LEU A 93 12.77 -6.50 9.56
N VAL A 94 11.98 -5.68 10.25
CA VAL A 94 12.51 -4.51 10.97
C VAL A 94 12.90 -4.90 12.39
N VAL A 95 14.21 -4.86 12.67
CA VAL A 95 14.80 -5.04 14.00
C VAL A 95 15.22 -3.66 14.51
N SER A 96 14.28 -3.00 15.18
CA SER A 96 14.42 -1.60 15.59
C SER A 96 15.34 -1.40 16.80
N ASP A 97 15.56 -2.42 17.62
CA ASP A 97 16.44 -2.33 18.80
C ASP A 97 17.53 -3.39 18.75
N LEU A 98 18.78 -2.93 18.87
CA LEU A 98 19.97 -3.77 19.02
C LEU A 98 20.40 -3.77 20.49
N SER A 99 19.49 -4.18 21.37
CA SER A 99 19.76 -4.44 22.78
C SER A 99 20.28 -5.87 22.99
N ASP A 100 20.67 -6.20 24.22
CA ASP A 100 21.12 -7.57 24.54
C ASP A 100 20.01 -8.58 24.20
N GLY A 101 20.33 -9.54 23.33
CA GLY A 101 19.36 -10.53 22.83
C GLY A 101 18.58 -10.08 21.60
N ALA A 102 19.06 -9.11 20.81
CA ALA A 102 18.42 -8.73 19.54
C ALA A 102 18.27 -9.90 18.54
N ALA A 103 19.14 -10.91 18.63
CA ALA A 103 19.00 -12.21 17.96
C ALA A 103 18.54 -13.28 18.96
N ASP A 104 17.42 -13.05 19.64
CA ASP A 104 16.85 -14.03 20.56
C ASP A 104 16.09 -15.14 19.82
N GLU A 105 15.60 -16.11 20.61
CA GLU A 105 14.80 -17.24 20.13
C GLU A 105 13.56 -16.79 19.34
N ALA A 106 12.98 -15.61 19.63
CA ALA A 106 11.82 -15.10 18.91
C ALA A 106 12.20 -14.66 17.48
N PHE A 107 13.33 -13.97 17.32
CA PHE A 107 13.86 -13.61 16.01
C PHE A 107 14.27 -14.85 15.19
N GLU A 108 14.99 -15.80 15.80
CA GLU A 108 15.37 -17.07 15.14
C GLU A 108 14.14 -17.88 14.68
N THR A 109 13.09 -17.91 15.51
CA THR A 109 11.81 -18.56 15.15
C THR A 109 11.18 -17.92 13.91
N VAL A 110 11.28 -16.60 13.79
CA VAL A 110 10.73 -15.84 12.66
C VAL A 110 11.52 -16.11 11.39
N LEU A 111 12.86 -16.11 11.48
CA LEU A 111 13.73 -16.47 10.34
C LEU A 111 13.51 -17.92 9.88
N THR A 112 13.37 -18.85 10.84
CA THR A 112 13.05 -20.25 10.55
C THR A 112 11.72 -20.36 9.81
N ALA A 113 10.67 -19.68 10.31
CA ALA A 113 9.38 -19.65 9.64
C ALA A 113 9.49 -19.05 8.22
N ALA A 114 10.24 -17.97 8.03
CA ALA A 114 10.42 -17.38 6.69
C ALA A 114 11.13 -18.35 5.74
N SER A 115 12.13 -19.09 6.23
CA SER A 115 12.83 -20.15 5.48
C SER A 115 11.89 -21.31 5.12
N GLU A 116 11.02 -21.75 6.04
CA GLU A 116 10.00 -22.78 5.77
C GLU A 116 8.97 -22.35 4.72
N PHE A 117 8.73 -21.04 4.60
CA PHE A 117 7.91 -20.45 3.55
C PHE A 117 8.66 -20.20 2.24
N ASP A 118 9.97 -20.48 2.16
CA ASP A 118 10.80 -20.29 0.97
C ASP A 118 10.78 -18.81 0.49
N LEU A 119 11.05 -17.89 1.43
CA LEU A 119 11.05 -16.44 1.20
C LEU A 119 12.46 -15.87 1.07
N ASP A 120 12.61 -14.81 0.27
CA ASP A 120 13.75 -13.89 0.38
C ASP A 120 13.56 -12.96 1.58
N VAL A 121 14.57 -12.87 2.44
CA VAL A 121 14.50 -12.11 3.70
C VAL A 121 15.55 -11.02 3.70
N TRP A 122 15.08 -9.79 3.83
CA TRP A 122 15.91 -8.62 4.05
C TRP A 122 15.78 -8.15 5.49
N LEU A 123 16.79 -7.45 5.98
CA LEU A 123 16.81 -6.92 7.34
C LEU A 123 16.81 -5.40 7.30
N ASN A 124 15.96 -4.75 8.11
CA ASN A 124 16.13 -3.34 8.46
C ASN A 124 16.69 -3.23 9.87
N VAL A 125 17.92 -2.76 10.00
CA VAL A 125 18.71 -2.79 11.24
C VAL A 125 19.61 -1.55 11.35
N GLY A 126 20.47 -1.51 12.37
CA GLY A 126 21.48 -0.46 12.47
C GLY A 126 20.92 0.88 12.95
N LEU A 127 19.72 0.90 13.55
CA LEU A 127 19.17 2.08 14.20
C LEU A 127 20.01 2.45 15.44
N LEU A 128 20.24 3.74 15.63
CA LEU A 128 21.03 4.27 16.75
C LEU A 128 20.18 4.41 18.04
N ASN A 129 19.39 3.40 18.39
CA ASN A 129 18.49 3.47 19.55
C ASN A 129 19.22 3.22 20.89
N ALA A 130 20.25 2.37 20.88
CA ALA A 130 21.04 2.02 22.05
C ALA A 130 22.30 2.89 22.25
N ILE A 131 22.67 3.70 21.25
CA ILE A 131 23.90 4.50 21.24
C ILE A 131 23.66 5.81 20.48
N SER A 132 24.15 6.94 20.98
CA SER A 132 24.10 8.20 20.23
C SER A 132 25.11 8.24 19.09
N ALA A 133 24.83 9.03 18.04
CA ALA A 133 25.75 9.19 16.90
C ALA A 133 27.16 9.67 17.33
N SER A 134 27.23 10.57 18.31
CA SER A 134 28.52 11.06 18.85
C SER A 134 29.27 9.98 19.63
N ALA A 135 28.56 9.23 20.49
CA ALA A 135 29.15 8.12 21.24
C ALA A 135 29.66 7.02 20.29
N PHE A 136 28.91 6.69 19.23
CA PHE A 136 29.36 5.74 18.22
C PHE A 136 30.70 6.15 17.60
N VAL A 137 30.89 7.44 17.29
CA VAL A 137 32.12 7.94 16.68
C VAL A 137 33.28 8.04 17.67
N THR A 138 33.00 8.37 18.94
CA THR A 138 34.04 8.77 19.91
C THR A 138 34.36 7.73 20.99
N GLU A 139 33.46 6.76 21.24
CA GLU A 139 33.60 5.73 22.28
C GLU A 139 33.82 4.36 21.64
N ASP A 140 35.09 3.95 21.54
CA ASP A 140 35.47 2.72 20.82
C ASP A 140 34.82 1.45 21.39
N ASP A 141 34.76 1.31 22.72
CA ASP A 141 34.18 0.13 23.38
C ASP A 141 32.66 0.06 23.15
N THR A 142 31.95 1.18 23.33
CA THR A 142 30.49 1.27 23.09
C THR A 142 30.14 1.01 21.62
N ARG A 143 30.97 1.52 20.70
CA ARG A 143 30.84 1.23 19.26
C ARG A 143 31.01 -0.26 18.96
N GLU A 144 32.05 -0.89 19.50
CA GLU A 144 32.31 -2.31 19.22
C GLU A 144 31.24 -3.23 19.82
N GLU A 145 30.71 -2.89 21.01
CA GLU A 145 29.56 -3.60 21.60
C GLU A 145 28.34 -3.54 20.69
N TYR A 146 28.00 -2.34 20.19
CA TYR A 146 26.90 -2.15 19.26
C TYR A 146 27.12 -2.91 17.93
N LEU A 147 28.32 -2.81 17.35
CA LEU A 147 28.65 -3.54 16.12
C LEU A 147 28.66 -5.05 16.34
N GLY A 148 29.04 -5.53 17.52
CA GLY A 148 28.94 -6.94 17.92
C GLY A 148 27.50 -7.45 17.83
N ARG A 149 26.54 -6.71 18.38
CA ARG A 149 25.11 -7.07 18.29
C ARG A 149 24.57 -7.03 16.86
N LEU A 150 25.02 -6.06 16.05
CA LEU A 150 24.69 -6.05 14.62
C LEU A 150 25.20 -7.32 13.92
N ARG A 151 26.43 -7.74 14.22
CA ARG A 151 27.00 -8.97 13.67
C ARG A 151 26.21 -10.20 14.10
N GLU A 152 25.76 -10.28 15.36
CA GLU A 152 24.92 -11.39 15.85
C GLU A 152 23.62 -11.53 15.05
N VAL A 153 22.91 -10.42 14.79
CA VAL A 153 21.67 -10.42 13.99
C VAL A 153 21.94 -10.83 12.54
N VAL A 154 23.02 -10.35 11.93
CA VAL A 154 23.42 -10.71 10.56
C VAL A 154 23.84 -12.18 10.47
N ALA A 155 24.55 -12.70 11.47
CA ALA A 155 24.96 -14.10 11.52
C ALA A 155 23.73 -15.03 11.63
N ALA A 156 22.76 -14.69 12.49
CA ALA A 156 21.51 -15.46 12.60
C ALA A 156 20.72 -15.52 11.28
N HIS A 157 20.75 -14.44 10.49
CA HIS A 157 20.21 -14.44 9.13
C HIS A 157 21.04 -15.31 8.18
N GLY A 158 22.36 -15.15 8.18
CA GLY A 158 23.29 -15.91 7.35
C GLY A 158 23.30 -17.42 7.59
N ASP A 159 22.84 -17.88 8.77
CA ASP A 159 22.67 -19.31 9.07
C ASP A 159 21.56 -19.98 8.25
N LEU A 160 20.62 -19.20 7.71
CA LEU A 160 19.46 -19.68 6.94
C LEU A 160 19.40 -19.14 5.50
N PHE A 161 20.02 -17.99 5.24
CA PHE A 161 19.94 -17.30 3.96
C PHE A 161 21.34 -16.94 3.44
N ASP A 162 21.71 -17.49 2.28
CA ASP A 162 23.01 -17.27 1.66
C ASP A 162 23.15 -15.84 1.08
N THR A 163 22.04 -15.24 0.68
CA THR A 163 21.96 -13.92 0.03
C THR A 163 20.85 -13.09 0.66
N GLY A 164 20.78 -11.81 0.33
CA GLY A 164 19.73 -10.91 0.79
C GLY A 164 20.22 -9.48 0.90
N ARG A 165 19.45 -8.64 1.59
CA ARG A 165 19.76 -7.22 1.77
C ARG A 165 19.68 -6.78 3.21
N VAL A 166 20.54 -5.82 3.56
CA VAL A 166 20.52 -5.12 4.84
C VAL A 166 20.28 -3.64 4.58
N VAL A 167 19.11 -3.15 4.99
CA VAL A 167 18.76 -1.74 5.01
C VAL A 167 19.26 -1.16 6.34
N LEU A 168 20.33 -0.37 6.30
CA LEU A 168 20.80 0.35 7.48
C LEU A 168 19.99 1.62 7.70
N TRP A 169 19.65 1.84 8.97
CA TRP A 169 18.82 2.94 9.47
C TRP A 169 17.35 2.82 9.05
N GLN A 170 16.51 3.66 9.64
CA GLN A 170 15.11 3.78 9.26
C GLN A 170 14.77 5.27 9.29
N GLU A 171 14.51 5.85 8.12
CA GLU A 171 14.18 7.28 8.01
C GLU A 171 15.19 8.19 8.76
N ALA A 172 16.50 7.96 8.65
CA ALA A 172 17.47 8.79 9.37
C ALA A 172 17.35 10.27 8.92
N PRO A 173 17.43 11.25 9.84
CA PRO A 173 17.72 11.12 11.28
C PRO A 173 16.46 11.20 12.15
N VAL A 174 15.27 10.84 11.63
CA VAL A 174 14.02 10.82 12.40
C VAL A 174 14.06 9.73 13.46
N MET A 175 14.49 8.52 13.09
CA MET A 175 14.68 7.41 14.03
C MET A 175 16.13 7.31 14.48
N GLY A 176 16.33 6.95 15.75
CA GLY A 176 17.65 6.80 16.37
C GLY A 176 18.15 8.06 17.08
N GLN A 177 19.14 7.89 17.95
CA GLN A 177 19.75 8.94 18.74
C GLN A 177 20.81 9.73 17.95
N TRP A 178 20.37 10.37 16.86
CA TRP A 178 21.23 11.25 16.05
C TRP A 178 21.57 12.55 16.79
N ALA A 179 20.71 12.98 17.72
CA ALA A 179 20.99 14.02 18.71
C ALA A 179 20.77 13.47 20.13
N GLU A 180 21.25 14.20 21.14
CA GLU A 180 21.00 13.87 22.54
C GLU A 180 19.50 13.73 22.80
N GLY A 181 19.08 12.62 23.42
CA GLY A 181 17.68 12.33 23.69
C GLY A 181 16.87 11.82 22.50
N GLY A 182 17.45 11.71 21.30
CA GLY A 182 16.75 11.17 20.11
C GLY A 182 15.76 12.13 19.46
N GLU A 183 15.84 13.43 19.75
CA GLU A 183 14.96 14.42 19.12
C GLU A 183 15.32 14.66 17.65
N TRP A 184 14.31 14.63 16.78
CA TRP A 184 14.44 15.06 15.40
C TRP A 184 14.53 16.59 15.30
N ASN A 185 15.75 17.12 15.25
CA ASN A 185 16.02 18.56 15.18
C ASN A 185 17.22 18.88 14.26
N GLN A 186 17.61 20.16 14.15
CA GLN A 186 18.73 20.56 13.28
C GLN A 186 20.09 19.97 13.73
N ALA A 187 20.28 19.67 15.01
CA ALA A 187 21.49 19.01 15.48
C ALA A 187 21.53 17.55 15.00
N ALA A 188 20.39 16.84 15.01
CA ALA A 188 20.29 15.50 14.44
C ALA A 188 20.66 15.47 12.95
N VAL A 189 20.18 16.46 12.18
CA VAL A 189 20.54 16.63 10.75
C VAL A 189 22.02 16.94 10.58
N GLY A 190 22.58 17.84 11.41
CA GLY A 190 24.02 18.13 11.39
C GLY A 190 24.87 16.90 11.67
N ASN A 191 24.49 16.12 12.67
CA ASN A 191 25.16 14.88 13.06
C ASN A 191 25.01 13.77 12.01
N LEU A 192 23.89 13.69 11.28
CA LEU A 192 23.76 12.80 10.13
C LEU A 192 24.81 13.12 9.06
N VAL A 193 24.99 14.40 8.72
CA VAL A 193 25.98 14.80 7.70
C VAL A 193 27.41 14.64 8.22
N GLU A 194 27.67 14.98 9.48
CA GLU A 194 29.01 14.93 10.08
C GLU A 194 29.47 13.50 10.40
N PHE A 195 28.64 12.73 11.09
CA PHE A 195 28.98 11.40 11.61
C PHE A 195 28.46 10.25 10.74
N GLY A 196 27.37 10.46 10.00
CA GLY A 196 26.72 9.42 9.18
C GLY A 196 27.68 8.65 8.27
N PRO A 197 28.62 9.31 7.54
CA PRO A 197 29.59 8.59 6.70
C PRO A 197 30.50 7.63 7.48
N GLN A 198 30.91 7.99 8.70
CA GLN A 198 31.73 7.11 9.54
C GLN A 198 30.90 5.98 10.16
N ILE A 199 29.67 6.28 10.58
CA ILE A 199 28.75 5.30 11.16
C ILE A 199 28.38 4.25 10.12
N PHE A 200 27.95 4.67 8.93
CA PHE A 200 27.61 3.77 7.83
C PHE A 200 28.78 2.87 7.43
N ASP A 201 29.97 3.45 7.25
CA ASP A 201 31.20 2.69 6.91
C ASP A 201 31.51 1.60 7.94
N ALA A 202 31.33 1.88 9.24
CA ALA A 202 31.55 0.91 10.29
C ALA A 202 30.47 -0.18 10.33
N GLN A 203 29.20 0.19 10.16
CA GLN A 203 28.08 -0.76 10.11
C GLN A 203 28.16 -1.64 8.86
N LYS A 204 28.42 -1.08 7.68
CA LYS A 204 28.60 -1.82 6.42
C LYS A 204 29.70 -2.88 6.56
N ARG A 205 30.87 -2.50 7.07
CA ARG A 205 31.97 -3.45 7.31
C ARG A 205 31.62 -4.54 8.32
N ALA A 206 30.79 -4.24 9.32
CA ALA A 206 30.35 -5.25 10.28
C ALA A 206 29.41 -6.26 9.62
N VAL A 207 28.47 -5.81 8.78
CA VAL A 207 27.61 -6.70 7.97
C VAL A 207 28.47 -7.56 7.03
N GLU A 208 29.32 -6.93 6.22
CA GLU A 208 30.21 -7.61 5.25
C GLU A 208 31.20 -8.58 5.92
N SER A 209 31.56 -8.36 7.19
CA SER A 209 32.45 -9.27 7.92
C SER A 209 31.79 -10.59 8.33
N GLU A 210 30.46 -10.61 8.45
CA GLU A 210 29.69 -11.80 8.78
C GLU A 210 29.17 -12.47 7.51
N ASN A 211 28.63 -11.70 6.57
CA ASN A 211 28.18 -12.19 5.28
C ASN A 211 28.46 -11.16 4.17
N ASP A 212 29.44 -11.45 3.30
CA ASP A 212 29.86 -10.58 2.20
C ASP A 212 29.00 -10.72 0.94
N ALA A 213 28.03 -11.63 0.94
CA ALA A 213 27.04 -11.79 -0.12
C ALA A 213 25.80 -10.90 0.07
N LEU A 214 25.64 -10.24 1.23
CA LEU A 214 24.53 -9.32 1.48
C LEU A 214 24.81 -7.95 0.87
N GLU A 215 23.84 -7.39 0.17
CA GLU A 215 23.89 -5.99 -0.27
C GLU A 215 23.49 -5.06 0.90
N VAL A 216 24.21 -3.95 1.08
CA VAL A 216 23.97 -3.03 2.20
C VAL A 216 23.54 -1.65 1.71
N GLY A 217 22.31 -1.27 2.03
CA GLY A 217 21.72 0.02 1.66
C GLY A 217 21.55 0.95 2.84
N LEU A 218 21.13 2.19 2.55
CA LEU A 218 20.76 3.19 3.56
C LEU A 218 19.30 3.63 3.41
N PHE A 219 18.71 4.10 4.51
CA PHE A 219 17.37 4.69 4.51
C PHE A 219 17.36 6.06 5.21
N VAL A 220 17.22 7.12 4.42
CA VAL A 220 17.18 8.53 4.86
C VAL A 220 15.79 9.11 4.64
N HIS A 221 15.32 9.93 5.58
CA HIS A 221 13.98 10.51 5.54
C HIS A 221 13.80 11.47 4.35
N PHE A 222 12.66 11.37 3.67
CA PHE A 222 12.39 12.03 2.38
C PHE A 222 12.63 13.55 2.29
N PRO A 223 12.41 14.40 3.33
CA PRO A 223 12.58 15.85 3.21
C PRO A 223 14.04 16.27 2.94
N TYR A 224 15.00 15.38 3.19
CA TYR A 224 16.42 15.60 2.93
C TYR A 224 16.85 15.19 1.53
N ILE A 225 15.91 14.69 0.73
CA ILE A 225 16.14 14.13 -0.60
C ILE A 225 15.33 14.86 -1.67
N VAL A 226 14.07 15.22 -1.38
CA VAL A 226 13.18 15.86 -2.38
C VAL A 226 13.54 17.31 -2.68
N ASP A 227 13.39 17.72 -3.93
CA ASP A 227 13.79 19.05 -4.43
C ASP A 227 13.04 20.21 -3.76
N SER A 228 11.78 19.99 -3.40
CA SER A 228 10.93 21.01 -2.77
C SER A 228 11.27 21.26 -1.30
N LYS A 229 12.28 20.59 -0.75
CA LYS A 229 12.68 20.67 0.67
C LYS A 229 14.17 20.97 0.83
N ARG A 230 14.98 19.98 1.21
CA ARG A 230 16.40 20.14 1.57
C ARG A 230 17.30 19.05 0.96
N PRO A 231 17.29 18.88 -0.38
CA PRO A 231 18.05 17.82 -1.06
C PRO A 231 19.58 17.91 -0.83
N GLU A 232 20.09 19.10 -0.51
CA GLU A 232 21.52 19.35 -0.26
C GLU A 232 22.08 18.55 0.93
N VAL A 233 21.21 18.11 1.84
CA VAL A 233 21.58 17.27 2.99
C VAL A 233 21.99 15.88 2.52
N PHE A 234 21.18 15.22 1.68
CA PHE A 234 21.51 13.90 1.14
C PHE A 234 22.73 13.95 0.22
N GLU A 235 22.86 14.97 -0.62
CA GLU A 235 24.06 15.16 -1.45
C GLU A 235 25.34 15.25 -0.61
N SER A 236 25.27 15.94 0.53
CA SER A 236 26.41 16.10 1.43
C SER A 236 26.78 14.79 2.13
N LEU A 237 25.78 14.01 2.56
CA LEU A 237 25.97 12.67 3.09
C LEU A 237 26.61 11.74 2.04
N ALA A 238 26.05 11.67 0.83
CA ALA A 238 26.56 10.84 -0.27
C ALA A 238 28.00 11.21 -0.66
N ARG A 239 28.34 12.51 -0.64
CA ARG A 239 29.72 12.97 -0.85
C ARG A 239 30.66 12.45 0.24
N GLY A 240 30.23 12.48 1.51
CA GLY A 240 30.99 11.93 2.63
C GLY A 240 31.20 10.42 2.51
N LEU A 241 30.16 9.67 2.15
CA LEU A 241 30.22 8.23 1.91
C LEU A 241 31.22 7.88 0.79
N ARG A 242 31.17 8.63 -0.32
CA ARG A 242 32.08 8.47 -1.45
C ARG A 242 33.53 8.75 -1.08
N GLN A 243 33.80 9.80 -0.30
CA GLN A 243 35.15 10.14 0.17
C GLN A 243 35.75 9.05 1.07
N ARG A 244 34.90 8.28 1.76
CA ARG A 244 35.31 7.15 2.60
C ARG A 244 35.36 5.81 1.86
N ASN A 245 35.01 5.79 0.57
CA ASN A 245 34.83 4.55 -0.20
C ASN A 245 33.83 3.59 0.48
N ALA A 246 32.77 4.14 1.05
CA ALA A 246 31.73 3.43 1.79
C ALA A 246 30.37 3.67 1.15
N MET A 247 30.31 3.66 -0.19
CA MET A 247 29.03 3.83 -0.87
C MET A 247 28.10 2.64 -0.58
N PRO A 248 26.81 2.90 -0.31
CA PRO A 248 25.79 1.84 -0.21
C PRO A 248 25.67 1.10 -1.53
N ASP A 249 25.15 -0.13 -1.49
CA ASP A 249 24.87 -0.93 -2.67
C ASP A 249 23.50 -0.58 -3.29
N PHE A 250 22.58 -0.04 -2.47
CA PHE A 250 21.29 0.50 -2.90
C PHE A 250 20.81 1.64 -1.96
N GLY A 251 19.81 2.39 -2.40
CA GLY A 251 19.08 3.35 -1.56
C GLY A 251 17.67 2.85 -1.22
N PHE A 252 17.19 3.15 -0.03
CA PHE A 252 15.81 2.89 0.38
C PHE A 252 15.14 4.22 0.72
N VAL A 253 13.93 4.43 0.21
CA VAL A 253 13.17 5.67 0.41
C VAL A 253 11.71 5.37 0.67
N ASP A 254 11.07 6.27 1.41
CA ASP A 254 9.64 6.22 1.67
C ASP A 254 8.97 7.56 1.37
N PHE A 255 7.66 7.55 1.19
CA PHE A 255 6.91 8.79 1.09
C PHE A 255 5.49 8.64 1.62
N TYR A 256 5.21 9.34 2.71
CA TYR A 256 3.87 9.54 3.24
C TYR A 256 3.11 10.56 2.39
N ARG A 257 2.63 10.12 1.21
CA ARG A 257 1.93 10.94 0.22
C ARG A 257 0.87 11.84 0.85
N GLY A 258 0.04 11.33 1.74
CA GLY A 258 -1.05 12.06 2.36
C GLY A 258 -0.63 13.23 3.25
N TRP A 259 0.54 13.13 3.89
CA TRP A 259 1.10 14.27 4.64
C TRP A 259 1.49 15.42 3.71
N TYR A 260 1.84 15.11 2.46
CA TYR A 260 2.29 16.10 1.49
C TYR A 260 1.11 16.61 0.63
N GLU A 261 0.37 15.70 0.00
CA GLU A 261 -0.75 15.97 -0.93
C GLU A 261 -1.83 16.86 -0.32
N LYS A 262 -2.15 16.69 0.97
CA LYS A 262 -3.16 17.51 1.66
C LYS A 262 -2.95 19.03 1.54
N ASP A 263 -1.69 19.46 1.38
CA ASP A 263 -1.32 20.89 1.37
C ASP A 263 -1.13 21.43 -0.05
N VAL A 264 -0.78 20.58 -1.01
CA VAL A 264 -0.28 21.01 -2.33
C VAL A 264 -0.90 20.30 -3.51
N GLY A 265 -1.79 19.33 -3.27
CA GLY A 265 -2.43 18.54 -4.31
C GLY A 265 -1.55 17.45 -4.91
N PRO A 266 -2.08 16.71 -5.90
CA PRO A 266 -1.49 15.47 -6.35
C PRO A 266 -0.30 15.65 -7.32
N GLN A 267 -0.24 16.76 -8.07
CA GLN A 267 0.87 17.02 -9.00
C GLN A 267 2.19 17.33 -8.29
N PRO A 268 2.24 18.24 -7.29
CA PRO A 268 3.46 18.42 -6.52
C PRO A 268 3.84 17.19 -5.71
N ALA A 269 2.86 16.39 -5.26
CA ALA A 269 3.14 15.10 -4.60
C ALA A 269 3.83 14.11 -5.56
N ASN A 270 3.36 14.00 -6.82
CA ASN A 270 4.03 13.18 -7.84
C ASN A 270 5.46 13.68 -8.12
N ALA A 271 5.66 14.99 -8.27
CA ALA A 271 6.99 15.57 -8.48
C ALA A 271 7.94 15.30 -7.29
N ALA A 272 7.42 15.32 -6.06
CA ALA A 272 8.18 14.95 -4.88
C ALA A 272 8.64 13.48 -4.93
N VAL A 273 7.77 12.55 -5.33
CA VAL A 273 8.14 11.14 -5.51
C VAL A 273 9.19 10.97 -6.62
N ARG A 274 9.05 11.70 -7.73
CA ARG A 274 10.04 11.60 -8.82
C ARG A 274 11.42 12.10 -8.43
N SER A 275 11.48 13.26 -7.78
CA SER A 275 12.74 13.81 -7.25
C SER A 275 13.33 12.92 -6.17
N LEU A 276 12.51 12.34 -5.28
CA LEU A 276 12.96 11.41 -4.25
C LEU A 276 13.77 10.25 -4.84
N VAL A 277 13.22 9.54 -5.82
CA VAL A 277 13.88 8.39 -6.45
C VAL A 277 15.08 8.84 -7.29
N SER A 278 14.91 9.85 -8.14
CA SER A 278 15.95 10.31 -9.06
C SER A 278 17.17 10.87 -8.35
N ASN A 279 16.97 11.64 -7.27
CA ASN A 279 18.06 12.23 -6.50
C ASN A 279 18.88 11.17 -5.77
N VAL A 280 18.25 10.12 -5.23
CA VAL A 280 18.98 9.00 -4.63
C VAL A 280 19.81 8.27 -5.69
N ARG A 281 19.21 7.92 -6.83
CA ARG A 281 19.94 7.27 -7.94
C ARG A 281 21.16 8.08 -8.35
N ALA A 282 20.96 9.37 -8.63
CA ALA A 282 22.04 10.26 -9.05
C ALA A 282 23.16 10.36 -8.00
N ALA A 283 22.81 10.52 -6.72
CA ALA A 283 23.78 10.65 -5.64
C ALA A 283 24.53 9.34 -5.34
N LEU A 284 23.90 8.18 -5.61
CA LEU A 284 24.45 6.84 -5.42
C LEU A 284 25.06 6.22 -6.69
N ASP A 285 25.35 7.00 -7.71
CA ASP A 285 25.96 6.54 -8.98
C ASP A 285 25.08 5.49 -9.72
N ASP A 286 23.78 5.77 -9.85
CA ASP A 286 22.74 4.96 -10.52
C ASP A 286 22.49 3.57 -9.92
N ARG A 287 22.87 3.36 -8.65
CA ARG A 287 22.53 2.16 -7.90
C ARG A 287 21.01 2.01 -7.69
N PRO A 288 20.51 0.78 -7.46
CA PRO A 288 19.09 0.52 -7.22
C PRO A 288 18.49 1.37 -6.10
N VAL A 289 17.23 1.77 -6.28
CA VAL A 289 16.46 2.49 -5.26
C VAL A 289 15.13 1.79 -5.03
N PHE A 290 14.89 1.37 -3.79
CA PHE A 290 13.65 0.73 -3.36
C PHE A 290 12.72 1.77 -2.73
N TYR A 291 11.43 1.69 -3.08
CA TYR A 291 10.44 2.70 -2.73
C TYR A 291 9.30 2.13 -1.88
N LEU A 292 9.04 2.73 -0.72
CA LEU A 292 7.96 2.34 0.18
C LEU A 292 6.83 3.37 0.17
N GLY A 293 5.69 2.99 -0.40
CA GLY A 293 4.51 3.84 -0.55
C GLY A 293 3.54 3.79 0.64
N GLN A 294 2.73 4.84 0.77
CA GLN A 294 1.67 4.91 1.78
C GLN A 294 0.37 4.24 1.30
N SER A 295 -0.13 3.29 2.09
CA SER A 295 -1.45 2.65 1.95
C SER A 295 -2.34 2.78 3.20
N HIS A 296 -1.96 3.57 4.20
CA HIS A 296 -2.65 3.66 5.49
C HIS A 296 -3.01 5.10 5.85
N THR A 297 -3.80 5.29 6.90
CA THR A 297 -4.09 6.62 7.46
C THR A 297 -2.89 7.13 8.25
N ILE A 298 -2.30 8.28 7.90
CA ILE A 298 -1.16 8.87 8.59
C ILE A 298 -1.46 10.30 9.02
N ASN A 299 -0.70 10.82 10.00
CA ASN A 299 -0.84 12.20 10.45
C ASN A 299 -0.78 13.18 9.26
N PRO A 300 -1.70 14.14 9.16
CA PRO A 300 -2.77 14.51 10.09
C PRO A 300 -4.09 13.78 9.76
N ASN A 301 -4.14 12.46 9.96
CA ASN A 301 -5.32 11.63 9.73
C ASN A 301 -5.78 11.58 8.26
N HIS A 302 -4.81 11.66 7.33
CA HIS A 302 -5.04 11.57 5.89
C HIS A 302 -5.00 10.13 5.38
N THR A 303 -6.00 9.73 4.60
CA THR A 303 -6.05 8.43 3.90
C THR A 303 -6.03 8.65 2.38
N PRO A 304 -5.09 8.04 1.62
CA PRO A 304 -5.04 8.20 0.17
C PRO A 304 -6.22 7.52 -0.54
N SER A 305 -6.63 8.07 -1.68
CA SER A 305 -7.58 7.43 -2.60
C SER A 305 -6.93 6.31 -3.42
N LYS A 306 -7.76 5.47 -4.08
CA LYS A 306 -7.29 4.48 -5.08
C LYS A 306 -6.44 5.16 -6.17
N GLN A 307 -6.84 6.35 -6.60
CA GLN A 307 -6.15 7.10 -7.63
C GLN A 307 -4.82 7.67 -7.14
N ALA A 308 -4.77 8.22 -5.93
CA ALA A 308 -3.53 8.73 -5.32
C ALA A 308 -2.46 7.62 -5.18
N MET A 309 -2.87 6.40 -4.82
CA MET A 309 -1.98 5.24 -4.78
C MET A 309 -1.44 4.85 -6.18
N ARG A 310 -2.28 4.87 -7.22
CA ARG A 310 -1.83 4.62 -8.61
C ARG A 310 -0.89 5.70 -9.15
N MET A 311 -1.19 6.96 -8.84
CA MET A 311 -0.30 8.07 -9.20
C MET A 311 1.06 7.95 -8.49
N ASN A 312 1.06 7.47 -7.25
CA ASN A 312 2.28 7.21 -6.50
C ASN A 312 3.12 6.10 -7.15
N LEU A 313 2.49 4.95 -7.40
CA LEU A 313 3.11 3.81 -8.10
C LEU A 313 3.74 4.26 -9.43
N ARG A 314 2.97 4.95 -10.27
CA ARG A 314 3.48 5.44 -11.57
C ARG A 314 4.67 6.38 -11.41
N ALA A 315 4.57 7.38 -10.54
CA ALA A 315 5.65 8.34 -10.33
C ALA A 315 6.95 7.67 -9.85
N SER A 316 6.84 6.64 -9.00
CA SER A 316 8.00 5.88 -8.54
C SER A 316 8.63 5.01 -9.64
N LEU A 317 7.82 4.34 -10.47
CA LEU A 317 8.28 3.52 -11.59
C LEU A 317 8.90 4.36 -12.72
N GLU A 318 8.26 5.46 -13.11
CA GLU A 318 8.79 6.41 -14.12
C GLU A 318 10.16 6.96 -13.75
N SER A 319 10.46 7.04 -12.46
CA SER A 319 11.75 7.53 -11.94
C SER A 319 12.79 6.41 -11.80
N GLY A 320 12.41 5.18 -12.10
CA GLY A 320 13.22 3.97 -12.07
C GLY A 320 13.48 3.43 -10.68
N ALA A 321 12.45 3.39 -9.83
CA ALA A 321 12.48 2.55 -8.63
C ALA A 321 12.72 1.09 -9.05
N ALA A 322 13.63 0.40 -8.34
CA ALA A 322 14.03 -0.98 -8.61
C ALA A 322 13.10 -2.02 -7.96
N GLY A 323 12.30 -1.61 -6.98
CA GLY A 323 11.32 -2.45 -6.30
C GLY A 323 10.48 -1.61 -5.35
N LEU A 324 9.26 -2.06 -5.09
CA LEU A 324 8.26 -1.31 -4.35
C LEU A 324 7.62 -2.13 -3.23
N GLY A 325 7.19 -1.43 -2.19
CA GLY A 325 6.37 -1.98 -1.12
C GLY A 325 5.36 -0.95 -0.62
N TRP A 326 4.44 -1.40 0.25
CA TRP A 326 3.38 -0.57 0.81
C TRP A 326 3.31 -0.70 2.33
N TYR A 327 3.23 0.42 3.04
CA TYR A 327 3.21 0.41 4.51
C TYR A 327 1.95 -0.23 5.08
N ILE A 328 2.14 -1.30 5.83
CA ILE A 328 1.16 -1.80 6.79
C ILE A 328 1.42 -1.07 8.11
N ARG A 329 0.66 -0.02 8.41
CA ARG A 329 0.82 0.70 9.68
C ARG A 329 0.22 -0.11 10.83
N GLY A 330 0.99 -0.22 11.92
CA GLY A 330 0.47 -0.61 13.24
C GLY A 330 -0.23 0.56 13.93
N GLY A 331 -1.27 0.24 14.71
CA GLY A 331 -2.11 1.21 15.39
C GLY A 331 -3.23 1.76 14.50
N TYR A 332 -4.44 1.82 15.06
CA TYR A 332 -5.60 2.41 14.41
C TYR A 332 -5.59 3.93 14.52
N VAL A 333 -5.83 4.62 13.41
CA VAL A 333 -6.00 6.08 13.38
C VAL A 333 -7.18 6.42 12.47
N PRO A 334 -8.19 7.17 12.95
CA PRO A 334 -9.35 7.55 12.15
C PRO A 334 -8.94 8.44 10.98
N THR A 335 -9.71 8.39 9.90
CA THR A 335 -9.55 9.25 8.74
C THR A 335 -10.33 10.54 8.96
N GLU A 336 -9.65 11.67 8.89
CA GLU A 336 -10.25 13.00 8.97
C GLU A 336 -10.02 13.83 7.70
N SER A 337 -9.06 13.45 6.86
CA SER A 337 -8.71 14.17 5.63
C SER A 337 -8.37 13.24 4.45
N GLY A 338 -8.34 13.84 3.26
CA GLY A 338 -8.06 13.19 1.98
C GLY A 338 -9.30 13.13 1.08
N PHE A 339 -9.07 13.37 -0.21
CA PHE A 339 -10.10 13.28 -1.25
C PHE A 339 -10.44 11.82 -1.57
N ASP A 340 -11.70 11.43 -1.47
CA ASP A 340 -12.20 10.08 -1.80
C ASP A 340 -11.36 8.94 -1.16
N PRO A 341 -11.20 8.93 0.17
CA PRO A 341 -10.29 8.02 0.86
C PRO A 341 -10.72 6.57 0.64
N PHE A 342 -9.79 5.71 0.20
CA PHE A 342 -10.10 4.31 -0.03
C PHE A 342 -10.18 3.56 1.29
N VAL A 343 -11.34 2.98 1.62
CA VAL A 343 -11.61 2.30 2.91
C VAL A 343 -11.13 3.15 4.10
N PRO A 344 -11.83 4.26 4.42
CA PRO A 344 -11.42 5.13 5.51
C PRO A 344 -11.54 4.41 6.86
N ASN A 345 -10.59 4.66 7.75
CA ASN A 345 -10.80 4.42 9.17
C ASN A 345 -11.83 5.43 9.69
N VAL A 346 -12.78 4.98 10.49
CA VAL A 346 -13.88 5.81 11.02
C VAL A 346 -13.75 6.01 12.54
N ASP A 347 -14.31 7.11 13.03
CA ASP A 347 -14.41 7.36 14.47
C ASP A 347 -15.34 6.35 15.16
N GLY A 348 -15.12 6.15 16.47
CA GLY A 348 -16.00 5.31 17.30
C GLY A 348 -15.74 3.81 17.23
N ALA A 349 -14.76 3.36 16.44
CA ALA A 349 -14.27 2.00 16.53
C ALA A 349 -13.67 1.75 17.94
N GLU A 350 -14.22 0.79 18.68
CA GLU A 350 -13.60 0.31 19.92
C GLU A 350 -12.45 -0.63 19.54
N VAL A 351 -11.23 -0.11 19.54
CA VAL A 351 -10.02 -0.84 19.19
C VAL A 351 -8.99 -0.65 20.28
N ASP A 352 -8.52 -1.76 20.87
CA ASP A 352 -7.52 -1.76 21.94
C ASP A 352 -6.34 -2.68 21.55
N GLY A 353 -5.10 -2.20 21.72
CA GLY A 353 -3.88 -2.98 21.49
C GLY A 353 -3.09 -2.68 20.20
N ASP A 354 -1.78 -2.89 20.29
CA ASP A 354 -0.78 -2.65 19.24
C ASP A 354 -0.83 -3.69 18.09
N SER A 355 -1.62 -4.75 18.23
CA SER A 355 -1.83 -5.80 17.23
C SER A 355 -2.81 -5.39 16.11
N ILE A 356 -3.53 -4.28 16.29
CA ILE A 356 -4.43 -3.75 15.26
C ILE A 356 -3.62 -2.97 14.25
N THR A 357 -3.63 -3.46 13.02
CA THR A 357 -2.86 -2.89 11.91
C THR A 357 -3.78 -2.57 10.75
N THR A 358 -3.26 -1.85 9.74
CA THR A 358 -3.99 -1.59 8.49
C THR A 358 -4.50 -2.90 7.87
N LEU A 359 -3.75 -4.00 7.98
CA LEU A 359 -4.14 -5.31 7.48
C LEU A 359 -5.36 -5.90 8.19
N THR A 360 -5.52 -5.62 9.49
CA THR A 360 -6.58 -6.20 10.32
C THR A 360 -7.82 -5.30 10.40
N VAL A 361 -7.81 -4.10 9.82
CA VAL A 361 -8.99 -3.21 9.82
C VAL A 361 -9.39 -2.68 8.44
N ALA A 362 -8.47 -2.71 7.48
CA ALA A 362 -8.71 -2.17 6.15
C ALA A 362 -7.74 -2.80 5.15
N ARG A 363 -7.71 -4.14 5.18
CA ARG A 363 -6.84 -4.99 4.37
C ARG A 363 -6.80 -4.59 2.90
N ASP A 364 -7.96 -4.26 2.33
CA ASP A 364 -8.08 -3.85 0.93
C ASP A 364 -7.17 -2.65 0.59
N ARG A 365 -6.90 -1.74 1.54
CA ARG A 365 -5.97 -0.63 1.30
C ARG A 365 -4.53 -1.07 1.05
N PHE A 366 -4.12 -2.18 1.65
CA PHE A 366 -2.79 -2.75 1.42
C PHE A 366 -2.80 -3.68 0.20
N LEU A 367 -3.85 -4.49 0.03
CA LEU A 367 -3.95 -5.45 -1.08
C LEU A 367 -4.05 -4.76 -2.45
N TYR A 368 -4.90 -3.74 -2.57
CA TYR A 368 -5.09 -3.03 -3.84
C TYR A 368 -3.78 -2.50 -4.45
N PRO A 369 -3.00 -1.67 -3.74
CA PRO A 369 -1.79 -1.12 -4.33
C PRO A 369 -0.67 -2.18 -4.45
N SER A 370 -0.66 -3.23 -3.63
CA SER A 370 0.28 -4.35 -3.80
C SER A 370 0.01 -5.11 -5.10
N LEU A 371 -1.25 -5.43 -5.42
CA LEU A 371 -1.60 -6.05 -6.70
C LEU A 371 -1.35 -5.11 -7.88
N ALA A 372 -1.61 -3.81 -7.72
CA ALA A 372 -1.29 -2.82 -8.75
C ALA A 372 0.20 -2.77 -9.05
N THR A 373 1.06 -2.90 -8.03
CA THR A 373 2.52 -3.01 -8.22
C THR A 373 2.88 -4.25 -9.05
N LEU A 374 2.28 -5.41 -8.75
CA LEU A 374 2.53 -6.64 -9.50
C LEU A 374 2.14 -6.51 -10.97
N ALA A 375 0.95 -5.95 -11.26
CA ALA A 375 0.49 -5.68 -12.64
C ALA A 375 1.33 -4.65 -13.40
N ALA A 376 1.97 -3.72 -12.69
CA ALA A 376 2.81 -2.72 -13.33
C ALA A 376 4.21 -3.24 -13.71
N GLY A 377 4.64 -4.37 -13.13
CA GLY A 377 5.78 -5.13 -13.65
C GLY A 377 5.28 -6.18 -14.64
N ASP A 378 6.09 -6.57 -15.63
CA ASP A 378 5.79 -7.66 -16.58
C ASP A 378 5.75 -9.07 -15.90
N ARG A 379 5.35 -9.14 -14.63
CA ARG A 379 5.36 -10.32 -13.75
C ARG A 379 3.96 -10.78 -13.35
N PHE A 380 2.92 -10.09 -13.81
CA PHE A 380 1.54 -10.46 -13.53
C PHE A 380 0.71 -10.40 -14.80
N GLU A 381 0.21 -11.56 -15.21
CA GLU A 381 -0.73 -11.71 -16.32
C GLU A 381 -2.11 -12.06 -15.74
N ALA A 382 -3.10 -11.22 -16.01
CA ALA A 382 -4.44 -11.35 -15.42
C ALA A 382 -5.14 -12.67 -15.82
N ASP A 383 -4.81 -13.22 -16.98
CA ASP A 383 -5.36 -14.49 -17.46
C ASP A 383 -4.71 -15.72 -16.82
N GLU A 384 -3.51 -15.59 -16.26
CA GLU A 384 -2.77 -16.61 -15.50
C GLU A 384 -3.12 -16.61 -14.00
N ALA A 385 -3.89 -15.61 -13.53
CA ALA A 385 -4.27 -15.45 -12.14
C ALA A 385 -5.80 -15.56 -11.91
N PHE A 386 -6.19 -15.82 -10.66
CA PHE A 386 -7.60 -15.78 -10.23
C PHE A 386 -7.74 -15.35 -8.76
N ASP A 387 -8.89 -14.78 -8.41
CA ASP A 387 -9.26 -14.48 -7.03
C ASP A 387 -10.16 -15.61 -6.49
N LEU A 388 -9.97 -16.02 -5.23
CA LEU A 388 -10.89 -16.91 -4.52
C LEU A 388 -11.68 -16.13 -3.49
N TRP A 389 -13.00 -16.05 -3.69
CA TRP A 389 -13.92 -15.40 -2.76
C TRP A 389 -14.59 -16.47 -1.90
N LEU A 390 -14.34 -16.46 -0.60
CA LEU A 390 -15.04 -17.30 0.36
C LEU A 390 -16.12 -16.50 1.06
N VAL A 391 -17.37 -16.94 0.93
CA VAL A 391 -18.53 -16.24 1.49
C VAL A 391 -19.13 -17.06 2.62
N GLY A 392 -19.32 -16.46 3.79
CA GLY A 392 -19.87 -17.09 4.98
C GLY A 392 -20.64 -16.11 5.86
N ASP A 393 -21.22 -16.59 6.95
CA ASP A 393 -21.63 -15.71 8.04
C ASP A 393 -20.55 -15.78 9.12
N GLU A 394 -20.18 -14.67 9.75
CA GLU A 394 -19.34 -14.68 10.96
C GLU A 394 -18.07 -15.54 10.86
N LEU A 395 -17.29 -15.41 9.76
CA LEU A 395 -16.11 -16.25 9.49
C LEU A 395 -14.99 -16.16 10.56
N GLY A 396 -15.11 -15.27 11.53
CA GLY A 396 -14.23 -15.19 12.70
C GLY A 396 -12.84 -14.67 12.37
N PHE A 397 -12.18 -14.01 13.33
CA PHE A 397 -10.84 -13.47 13.12
C PHE A 397 -9.80 -14.59 13.22
N TYR A 398 -9.25 -15.02 12.08
CA TYR A 398 -8.28 -16.12 11.95
C TYR A 398 -8.77 -17.49 12.44
N ASP A 399 -10.08 -17.72 12.42
CA ASP A 399 -10.69 -18.97 12.90
C ASP A 399 -10.50 -20.15 11.92
N HIS A 400 -10.34 -19.85 10.62
CA HIS A 400 -10.25 -20.88 9.59
C HIS A 400 -9.01 -20.71 8.71
N ARG A 401 -8.16 -21.73 8.67
CA ARG A 401 -7.00 -21.78 7.77
C ARG A 401 -7.40 -22.33 6.42
N LEU A 402 -7.01 -21.65 5.34
CA LEU A 402 -7.20 -22.13 3.98
C LEU A 402 -5.91 -22.72 3.42
N SER A 403 -5.99 -23.95 2.91
CA SER A 403 -5.00 -24.50 2.00
C SER A 403 -5.64 -24.83 0.65
N LEU A 404 -4.90 -24.63 -0.43
CA LEU A 404 -5.29 -25.06 -1.78
C LEU A 404 -4.45 -26.25 -2.21
N ARG A 405 -5.03 -27.11 -3.02
CA ARG A 405 -4.31 -28.23 -3.61
C ARG A 405 -3.53 -27.76 -4.83
N THR A 406 -2.25 -28.08 -4.86
CA THR A 406 -1.38 -27.79 -6.01
C THR A 406 -1.53 -28.86 -7.10
N ALA A 407 -1.16 -28.53 -8.33
CA ALA A 407 -1.23 -29.42 -9.50
C ALA A 407 -0.40 -30.71 -9.34
N ASP A 408 0.68 -30.68 -8.55
CA ASP A 408 1.45 -31.87 -8.19
C ASP A 408 0.77 -32.76 -7.12
N GLY A 409 -0.39 -32.33 -6.61
CA GLY A 409 -1.20 -33.02 -5.61
C GLY A 409 -0.89 -32.66 -4.16
N GLY A 410 0.06 -31.75 -3.91
CA GLY A 410 0.37 -31.17 -2.61
C GLY A 410 -0.74 -30.27 -2.06
N TRP A 411 -0.54 -29.77 -0.84
CA TRP A 411 -1.43 -28.78 -0.22
C TRP A 411 -0.59 -27.62 0.29
N GLU A 412 -0.97 -26.42 -0.09
CA GLU A 412 -0.26 -25.19 0.23
C GLU A 412 -1.17 -24.27 1.02
N TYR A 413 -0.65 -23.71 2.11
CA TYR A 413 -1.36 -22.71 2.90
C TYR A 413 -1.35 -21.38 2.16
N VAL A 414 -2.53 -20.76 2.01
CA VAL A 414 -2.68 -19.49 1.25
C VAL A 414 -3.12 -18.31 2.12
N GLY A 415 -3.44 -18.58 3.39
CA GLY A 415 -3.88 -17.59 4.37
C GLY A 415 -5.07 -18.06 5.20
N ASP A 416 -5.46 -17.24 6.16
CA ASP A 416 -6.60 -17.44 7.03
C ASP A 416 -7.81 -16.66 6.53
N VAL A 417 -8.98 -17.27 6.69
CA VAL A 417 -10.29 -16.70 6.41
C VAL A 417 -10.70 -15.77 7.54
N GLY A 418 -11.30 -14.65 7.20
CA GLY A 418 -11.76 -13.65 8.16
C GLY A 418 -10.58 -13.04 8.90
N GLY A 419 -9.91 -12.03 8.33
CA GLY A 419 -8.79 -11.41 9.02
C GLY A 419 -8.98 -9.91 9.25
N TYR A 420 -10.23 -9.54 9.52
CA TYR A 420 -10.59 -8.27 10.12
C TYR A 420 -10.84 -8.46 11.62
N ALA A 421 -10.24 -7.60 12.43
CA ALA A 421 -10.51 -7.54 13.85
C ALA A 421 -11.96 -7.10 14.09
N ASP A 422 -12.54 -7.41 15.25
CA ASP A 422 -13.87 -6.89 15.55
C ASP A 422 -13.90 -5.36 15.59
N GLY A 423 -14.91 -4.75 14.97
CA GLY A 423 -15.21 -3.33 15.17
C GLY A 423 -16.34 -2.82 14.28
N GLU A 424 -16.72 -1.55 14.47
CA GLU A 424 -17.68 -0.88 13.59
C GLU A 424 -16.92 0.05 12.63
N TYR A 425 -16.33 -0.54 11.59
CA TYR A 425 -15.65 0.20 10.53
C TYR A 425 -15.98 -0.41 9.16
N PRO A 426 -15.75 0.31 8.04
CA PRO A 426 -16.27 -0.05 6.71
C PRO A 426 -16.03 -1.51 6.32
N ASP A 427 -14.89 -2.04 6.73
CA ASP A 427 -14.39 -3.35 6.32
C ASP A 427 -14.28 -4.40 7.44
N GLY A 428 -14.63 -4.10 8.69
CA GLY A 428 -14.61 -5.09 9.80
C GLY A 428 -15.91 -5.20 10.55
N SER A 429 -17.02 -5.01 9.84
CA SER A 429 -18.37 -5.17 10.39
C SER A 429 -18.95 -6.53 10.00
N ALA A 430 -20.12 -6.88 10.55
CA ALA A 430 -20.91 -8.03 10.08
C ALA A 430 -21.28 -7.97 8.58
N ALA A 431 -21.03 -6.84 7.89
CA ALA A 431 -21.13 -6.73 6.44
C ALA A 431 -19.98 -7.46 5.71
N THR A 432 -18.76 -7.33 6.22
CA THR A 432 -17.50 -7.71 5.56
C THR A 432 -16.88 -8.98 6.11
N ASP A 433 -17.16 -9.34 7.38
CA ASP A 433 -16.94 -10.69 7.97
C ASP A 433 -17.61 -11.84 7.18
N ARG A 434 -18.25 -11.51 6.07
CA ARG A 434 -18.96 -12.43 5.19
C ARG A 434 -18.28 -12.71 3.88
N ALA A 435 -17.22 -12.01 3.52
CA ALA A 435 -16.38 -12.37 2.40
C ALA A 435 -14.90 -12.26 2.80
N THR A 436 -14.09 -13.22 2.38
CA THR A 436 -12.64 -13.09 2.38
C THR A 436 -12.14 -13.39 0.98
N VAL A 437 -11.25 -12.55 0.47
CA VAL A 437 -10.75 -12.66 -0.90
C VAL A 437 -9.26 -12.98 -0.87
N PHE A 438 -8.91 -14.14 -1.38
CA PHE A 438 -7.53 -14.53 -1.64
C PHE A 438 -7.18 -14.12 -3.06
N ARG A 439 -6.31 -13.12 -3.19
CA ARG A 439 -6.05 -12.41 -4.45
C ARG A 439 -4.94 -13.05 -5.26
N GLY A 440 -5.06 -13.02 -6.59
CA GLY A 440 -3.96 -13.32 -7.52
C GLY A 440 -3.32 -14.69 -7.30
N LEU A 441 -4.15 -15.72 -7.19
CA LEU A 441 -3.74 -17.12 -7.12
C LEU A 441 -3.36 -17.62 -8.52
N ASP A 442 -2.23 -18.33 -8.61
CA ASP A 442 -1.70 -18.89 -9.85
C ASP A 442 -2.60 -20.02 -10.38
N ARG A 443 -3.09 -19.88 -11.62
CA ARG A 443 -3.97 -20.86 -12.26
C ARG A 443 -3.27 -22.17 -12.55
N ASP A 444 -2.06 -22.14 -13.10
CA ASP A 444 -1.31 -23.35 -13.45
C ASP A 444 -0.94 -24.17 -12.21
N ARG A 445 -0.70 -23.47 -11.09
CA ARG A 445 -0.38 -24.08 -9.81
C ARG A 445 -1.58 -24.71 -9.14
N PHE A 446 -2.76 -24.09 -9.17
CA PHE A 446 -3.92 -24.52 -8.37
C PHE A 446 -5.09 -25.13 -9.16
N LEU A 447 -5.16 -24.91 -10.47
CA LEU A 447 -6.25 -25.40 -11.32
C LEU A 447 -5.79 -26.54 -12.24
N ASP A 448 -5.61 -27.74 -11.68
CA ASP A 448 -5.39 -28.96 -12.47
C ASP A 448 -6.68 -29.80 -12.55
N GLY A 449 -7.16 -30.07 -13.77
CA GLY A 449 -8.32 -30.92 -14.02
C GLY A 449 -9.69 -30.23 -13.90
N GLY A 450 -9.75 -28.90 -14.09
CA GLY A 450 -11.01 -28.15 -14.18
C GLY A 450 -11.75 -27.99 -12.85
N ALA A 451 -11.03 -28.04 -11.73
CA ALA A 451 -11.59 -27.79 -10.40
C ALA A 451 -10.54 -27.14 -9.48
N LEU A 452 -11.00 -26.33 -8.53
CA LEU A 452 -10.20 -25.86 -7.41
C LEU A 452 -10.52 -26.69 -6.17
N ASP A 453 -9.50 -27.31 -5.57
CA ASP A 453 -9.61 -28.07 -4.34
C ASP A 453 -9.16 -27.22 -3.14
N CYS A 454 -10.10 -26.86 -2.27
CA CYS A 454 -9.86 -26.12 -1.04
C CYS A 454 -9.92 -27.04 0.18
N ARG A 455 -9.05 -26.80 1.15
CA ARG A 455 -9.06 -27.42 2.48
C ARG A 455 -9.15 -26.33 3.53
N LEU A 456 -10.26 -26.33 4.25
CA LEU A 456 -10.53 -25.40 5.34
C LEU A 456 -10.36 -26.14 6.66
N GLU A 457 -9.50 -25.62 7.53
CA GLU A 457 -9.26 -26.15 8.86
C GLU A 457 -9.69 -25.12 9.90
N THR A 458 -10.67 -25.47 10.74
CA THR A 458 -11.13 -24.58 11.80
C THR A 458 -10.36 -24.86 13.07
N VAL A 459 -9.76 -23.84 13.66
CA VAL A 459 -9.01 -23.97 14.92
C VAL A 459 -9.92 -24.46 16.05
N GLU A 460 -9.39 -25.21 17.03
CA GLU A 460 -10.20 -25.84 18.09
C GLU A 460 -11.01 -24.83 18.91
N ASP A 461 -10.46 -23.64 19.11
CA ASP A 461 -11.09 -22.55 19.87
C ASP A 461 -11.89 -21.57 18.99
N GLY A 462 -11.93 -21.81 17.68
CA GLY A 462 -12.61 -20.94 16.72
C GLY A 462 -14.13 -21.00 16.84
N SER A 463 -14.81 -19.99 16.29
CA SER A 463 -16.26 -20.02 16.16
C SER A 463 -16.68 -20.96 15.04
N GLY A 464 -17.60 -21.88 15.35
CA GLY A 464 -18.20 -22.72 14.32
C GLY A 464 -19.13 -21.90 13.44
N THR A 465 -19.02 -22.06 12.12
CA THR A 465 -19.86 -21.33 11.16
C THR A 465 -20.17 -22.16 9.92
N ASP A 466 -20.83 -21.57 8.93
CA ASP A 466 -21.07 -22.15 7.62
C ASP A 466 -20.45 -21.30 6.53
N LEU A 467 -19.64 -21.94 5.68
CA LEU A 467 -19.31 -21.40 4.37
C LEU A 467 -20.56 -21.48 3.50
N GLN A 468 -21.09 -20.34 3.09
CA GLN A 468 -22.29 -20.24 2.26
C GLN A 468 -21.97 -20.48 0.78
N ALA A 469 -20.88 -19.90 0.29
CA ALA A 469 -20.47 -20.03 -1.08
C ALA A 469 -18.96 -19.84 -1.25
N ALA A 470 -18.43 -20.33 -2.36
CA ALA A 470 -17.08 -20.06 -2.81
C ALA A 470 -17.10 -19.77 -4.32
N PHE A 471 -16.46 -18.70 -4.72
CA PHE A 471 -16.37 -18.27 -6.12
C PHE A 471 -14.91 -18.16 -6.53
N VAL A 472 -14.58 -18.71 -7.68
CA VAL A 472 -13.32 -18.50 -8.39
C VAL A 472 -13.57 -17.42 -9.41
N MET A 473 -12.96 -16.26 -9.22
CA MET A 473 -13.22 -15.02 -9.96
C MET A 473 -12.00 -14.66 -10.80
N PRO A 474 -12.16 -13.99 -11.96
CA PRO A 474 -11.05 -13.37 -12.66
C PRO A 474 -10.26 -12.45 -11.72
N CYS A 475 -8.94 -12.40 -11.87
CA CYS A 475 -8.09 -11.48 -11.12
C CYS A 475 -7.53 -10.42 -12.07
N ASP A 476 -8.09 -9.22 -11.99
CA ASP A 476 -7.53 -8.05 -12.64
C ASP A 476 -7.35 -6.94 -11.58
N PRO A 477 -6.11 -6.50 -11.29
CA PRO A 477 -5.85 -5.40 -10.37
C PRO A 477 -6.54 -4.09 -10.74
N ASP A 478 -6.87 -3.90 -12.02
CA ASP A 478 -7.59 -2.73 -12.51
C ASP A 478 -9.09 -2.83 -12.21
N ASP A 479 -9.66 -4.03 -12.25
CA ASP A 479 -11.06 -4.31 -11.91
C ASP A 479 -11.32 -4.55 -10.42
N TYR A 480 -10.41 -4.11 -9.54
CA TYR A 480 -10.40 -4.48 -8.12
C TYR A 480 -11.76 -4.32 -7.41
N VAL A 481 -12.30 -5.43 -6.89
CA VAL A 481 -13.50 -5.51 -6.05
C VAL A 481 -13.10 -5.68 -4.58
N SER A 482 -13.39 -4.72 -3.70
CA SER A 482 -13.12 -4.82 -2.25
C SER A 482 -13.81 -6.03 -1.60
N GLU A 483 -13.32 -6.53 -0.46
CA GLU A 483 -14.00 -7.59 0.30
C GLU A 483 -15.41 -7.14 0.74
N ARG A 484 -15.56 -5.85 1.06
CA ARG A 484 -16.87 -5.22 1.31
C ARG A 484 -17.81 -5.34 0.12
N ASP A 485 -17.33 -5.03 -1.08
CA ASP A 485 -18.11 -5.13 -2.31
C ASP A 485 -18.42 -6.58 -2.65
N ALA A 486 -17.45 -7.49 -2.52
CA ALA A 486 -17.66 -8.92 -2.73
C ALA A 486 -18.77 -9.46 -1.80
N ALA A 487 -18.74 -9.08 -0.52
CA ALA A 487 -19.79 -9.44 0.44
C ALA A 487 -21.15 -8.83 0.08
N ARG A 488 -21.18 -7.60 -0.45
CA ARG A 488 -22.41 -6.95 -0.94
C ARG A 488 -22.97 -7.68 -2.15
N PHE A 489 -22.15 -7.99 -3.15
CA PHE A 489 -22.59 -8.68 -4.36
C PHE A 489 -23.10 -10.08 -4.06
N ALA A 490 -22.42 -10.82 -3.18
CA ALA A 490 -22.83 -12.16 -2.78
C ALA A 490 -24.19 -12.22 -2.05
N ARG A 491 -24.67 -11.10 -1.48
CA ARG A 491 -26.00 -11.00 -0.85
C ARG A 491 -27.08 -10.45 -1.78
N GLY A 492 -26.68 -9.68 -2.79
CA GLY A 492 -27.59 -9.04 -3.72
C GLY A 492 -28.07 -10.01 -4.80
N ASP A 493 -28.90 -9.49 -5.71
CA ASP A 493 -29.31 -10.20 -6.92
C ASP A 493 -28.25 -10.07 -8.04
N ALA A 494 -26.98 -9.86 -7.67
CA ALA A 494 -25.90 -9.75 -8.65
C ALA A 494 -25.65 -11.12 -9.29
N PRO A 495 -25.56 -11.22 -10.63
CA PRO A 495 -25.42 -12.50 -11.32
C PRO A 495 -23.96 -12.99 -11.29
N LEU A 496 -23.42 -13.26 -10.09
CA LEU A 496 -22.01 -13.65 -9.88
C LEU A 496 -21.57 -14.84 -10.73
N GLU A 497 -22.49 -15.71 -11.10
CA GLU A 497 -22.28 -16.84 -12.00
C GLU A 497 -21.80 -16.45 -13.41
N GLU A 498 -22.18 -15.26 -13.90
CA GLU A 498 -21.74 -14.73 -15.20
C GLU A 498 -20.29 -14.23 -15.16
N PHE A 499 -19.81 -13.84 -13.97
CA PHE A 499 -18.48 -13.31 -13.74
C PHE A 499 -17.49 -14.39 -13.28
N SER A 500 -17.96 -15.42 -12.56
CA SER A 500 -17.10 -16.45 -11.98
C SER A 500 -16.57 -17.42 -13.04
N LEU A 501 -15.30 -17.79 -12.92
CA LEU A 501 -14.71 -18.94 -13.61
C LEU A 501 -15.30 -20.26 -13.11
N GLY A 502 -15.70 -20.28 -11.84
CA GLY A 502 -16.31 -21.43 -11.18
C GLY A 502 -16.95 -21.03 -9.86
N GLN A 503 -18.00 -21.75 -9.46
CA GLN A 503 -18.69 -21.45 -8.21
C GLN A 503 -19.24 -22.69 -7.52
N ARG A 504 -19.42 -22.56 -6.22
CA ARG A 504 -20.06 -23.53 -5.36
C ARG A 504 -20.88 -22.81 -4.30
N THR A 505 -22.17 -23.10 -4.21
CA THR A 505 -23.13 -22.36 -3.36
C THR A 505 -23.84 -23.25 -2.34
N ASP A 506 -23.40 -24.49 -2.15
CA ASP A 506 -23.90 -25.34 -1.08
C ASP A 506 -23.25 -24.99 0.27
N ARG A 507 -24.13 -24.79 1.26
CA ARG A 507 -23.75 -24.50 2.63
C ARG A 507 -22.90 -25.63 3.22
N THR A 508 -21.67 -25.31 3.59
CA THR A 508 -20.70 -26.26 4.16
C THR A 508 -20.36 -25.87 5.60
N PRO A 509 -20.63 -26.75 6.59
CA PRO A 509 -20.33 -26.45 7.99
C PRO A 509 -18.84 -26.51 8.28
N LEU A 510 -18.33 -25.44 8.88
CA LEU A 510 -16.98 -25.27 9.41
C LEU A 510 -17.05 -25.44 10.94
N VAL A 511 -16.69 -26.64 11.40
CA VAL A 511 -16.80 -27.02 12.81
C VAL A 511 -15.42 -26.90 13.47
N PRO A 512 -15.32 -26.34 14.69
CA PRO A 512 -14.05 -26.21 15.40
C PRO A 512 -13.31 -27.54 15.55
N GLY A 513 -12.01 -27.53 15.30
CA GLY A 513 -11.14 -28.70 15.30
C GLY A 513 -11.32 -29.64 14.11
N GLU A 514 -12.22 -29.33 13.17
CA GLU A 514 -12.44 -30.14 11.98
C GLU A 514 -11.78 -29.55 10.72
N ARG A 515 -11.46 -30.47 9.82
CA ARG A 515 -10.96 -30.18 8.48
C ARG A 515 -12.00 -30.55 7.44
N ARG A 516 -12.33 -29.61 6.58
CA ARG A 516 -13.31 -29.74 5.50
C ARG A 516 -12.65 -29.57 4.15
N ARG A 517 -13.05 -30.38 3.18
CA ARG A 517 -12.64 -30.23 1.78
C ARG A 517 -13.81 -29.70 0.96
N VAL A 518 -13.56 -28.65 0.22
CA VAL A 518 -14.50 -28.00 -0.69
C VAL A 518 -13.86 -28.04 -2.07
N THR A 519 -14.53 -28.66 -3.03
CA THR A 519 -14.09 -28.68 -4.43
C THR A 519 -15.04 -27.78 -5.22
N ILE A 520 -14.48 -26.81 -5.94
CA ILE A 520 -15.21 -25.84 -6.76
C ILE A 520 -14.98 -26.21 -8.23
N PRO A 521 -16.03 -26.56 -8.99
CA PRO A 521 -15.88 -26.84 -10.42
C PRO A 521 -15.54 -25.56 -11.18
N ILE A 522 -14.56 -25.63 -12.07
CA ILE A 522 -14.18 -24.56 -12.99
C ILE A 522 -14.81 -24.83 -14.35
N THR A 523 -15.31 -23.78 -14.98
CA THR A 523 -15.82 -23.81 -16.35
C THR A 523 -14.75 -23.30 -17.31
N ASP A 524 -14.76 -23.77 -18.56
CA ASP A 524 -13.84 -23.30 -19.60
C ASP A 524 -14.17 -21.86 -20.11
N ALA A 525 -15.19 -21.21 -19.54
CA ALA A 525 -15.57 -19.86 -19.92
C ALA A 525 -14.61 -18.83 -19.30
N ALA A 526 -14.16 -17.87 -20.09
CA ALA A 526 -13.59 -16.64 -19.55
C ALA A 526 -14.74 -15.89 -18.85
N GLY A 527 -14.62 -15.68 -17.54
CA GLY A 527 -15.59 -14.88 -16.78
C GLY A 527 -15.67 -13.46 -17.31
N GLU A 528 -16.81 -12.79 -17.12
CA GLU A 528 -16.90 -11.35 -17.44
C GLU A 528 -16.00 -10.51 -16.51
N SER A 529 -15.58 -9.33 -17.01
CA SER A 529 -14.81 -8.34 -16.24
C SER A 529 -15.58 -7.88 -15.00
N LEU A 530 -14.86 -7.72 -13.88
CA LEU A 530 -15.46 -7.33 -12.61
C LEU A 530 -15.80 -5.83 -12.54
N GLU A 531 -15.30 -5.01 -13.46
CA GLU A 531 -15.72 -3.61 -13.61
C GLU A 531 -17.22 -3.50 -13.90
N ARG A 532 -17.75 -4.38 -14.75
CA ARG A 532 -19.19 -4.43 -15.11
C ARG A 532 -20.06 -4.75 -13.88
N LEU A 533 -19.52 -5.53 -12.94
CA LEU A 533 -20.18 -5.84 -11.67
C LEU A 533 -20.23 -4.60 -10.74
N ARG A 534 -19.18 -3.77 -10.74
CA ARG A 534 -19.09 -2.56 -9.91
C ARG A 534 -19.90 -1.39 -10.44
N HIS A 535 -19.98 -1.25 -11.76
CA HIS A 535 -20.60 -0.10 -12.43
C HIS A 535 -21.55 -0.56 -13.56
N PRO A 536 -22.64 -1.30 -13.26
CA PRO A 536 -23.50 -1.89 -14.29
C PRO A 536 -24.11 -0.85 -15.23
N ASP A 537 -24.50 0.32 -14.71
CA ASP A 537 -25.09 1.41 -15.49
C ASP A 537 -24.09 2.15 -16.40
N HIS A 538 -22.78 1.89 -16.24
CA HIS A 538 -21.71 2.54 -16.99
C HIS A 538 -20.77 1.56 -17.69
N ALA A 539 -21.12 0.27 -17.72
CA ALA A 539 -20.31 -0.80 -18.31
C ALA A 539 -19.85 -0.50 -19.76
N ASP A 540 -20.76 0.00 -20.60
CA ASP A 540 -20.43 0.33 -22.00
C ASP A 540 -19.47 1.50 -22.12
N LEU A 541 -19.57 2.50 -21.24
CA LEU A 541 -18.65 3.65 -21.22
C LEU A 541 -17.26 3.21 -20.77
N ILE A 542 -17.18 2.45 -19.68
CA ILE A 542 -15.92 1.94 -19.13
C ILE A 542 -15.21 1.05 -20.15
N GLY A 543 -15.94 0.11 -20.79
CA GLY A 543 -15.36 -0.73 -21.83
C GLY A 543 -14.83 0.06 -23.04
N ARG A 544 -15.50 1.17 -23.41
CA ARG A 544 -15.00 2.08 -24.45
C ARG A 544 -13.76 2.88 -24.00
N LEU A 545 -13.68 3.27 -22.72
CA LEU A 545 -12.51 3.93 -22.14
C LEU A 545 -11.31 2.99 -22.12
N ALA A 546 -11.47 1.77 -21.59
CA ALA A 546 -10.43 0.74 -21.59
C ALA A 546 -9.92 0.44 -23.02
N SER A 547 -10.83 0.29 -23.98
CA SER A 547 -10.48 0.09 -25.40
C SER A 547 -9.77 1.30 -26.04
N PHE A 548 -9.97 2.50 -25.51
CA PHE A 548 -9.26 3.71 -25.94
C PHE A 548 -7.88 3.78 -25.31
N GLU A 549 -7.77 3.49 -24.02
CA GLU A 549 -6.51 3.45 -23.27
C GLU A 549 -5.52 2.46 -23.87
N GLU A 550 -5.97 1.23 -24.14
CA GLU A 550 -5.18 0.19 -24.77
C GLU A 550 -4.71 0.60 -26.19
N ARG A 551 -5.66 1.04 -27.03
CA ARG A 551 -5.41 1.35 -28.44
C ARG A 551 -4.48 2.53 -28.65
N GLU A 552 -4.62 3.57 -27.85
CA GLU A 552 -3.85 4.81 -27.98
C GLU A 552 -2.63 4.86 -27.06
N SER A 553 -2.38 3.78 -26.28
CA SER A 553 -1.32 3.71 -25.28
C SER A 553 -1.30 4.96 -24.39
N VAL A 554 -2.46 5.26 -23.82
CA VAL A 554 -2.70 6.52 -23.10
C VAL A 554 -1.75 6.65 -21.92
N ASP A 555 -0.98 7.73 -21.89
CA ASP A 555 -0.31 8.21 -20.67
C ASP A 555 -1.32 8.97 -19.81
N PRO A 556 -1.69 8.46 -18.62
CA PRO A 556 -2.68 9.14 -17.78
C PRO A 556 -2.16 10.46 -17.18
N ALA A 557 -0.85 10.74 -17.22
CA ALA A 557 -0.30 12.04 -16.80
C ALA A 557 -0.52 13.15 -17.86
N ALA A 558 -0.70 12.76 -19.13
CA ALA A 558 -1.01 13.64 -20.26
C ALA A 558 -2.53 13.85 -20.46
N ARG A 559 -3.35 13.31 -19.56
CA ARG A 559 -4.81 13.38 -19.60
C ARG A 559 -5.40 13.90 -18.29
N PHE A 560 -6.65 14.34 -18.33
CA PHE A 560 -7.44 14.69 -17.14
C PHE A 560 -8.94 14.44 -17.37
N ASP A 561 -9.71 14.35 -16.28
CA ASP A 561 -11.17 14.29 -16.31
C ASP A 561 -11.73 15.68 -15.99
N CYS A 562 -12.60 16.24 -16.81
CA CYS A 562 -13.26 17.52 -16.53
C CYS A 562 -14.60 17.27 -15.84
N TRP A 563 -14.74 17.72 -14.59
CA TRP A 563 -15.98 17.64 -13.82
C TRP A 563 -16.66 19.00 -13.83
N MET A 564 -17.86 19.08 -14.39
CA MET A 564 -18.69 20.28 -14.39
C MET A 564 -19.83 20.08 -13.39
N SER A 565 -19.88 20.92 -12.36
CA SER A 565 -20.99 20.95 -11.40
C SER A 565 -21.92 22.11 -11.68
N GLY A 566 -23.22 21.91 -11.51
CA GLY A 566 -24.22 22.93 -11.82
C GLY A 566 -25.65 22.40 -11.80
N SER A 567 -26.50 22.91 -12.69
CA SER A 567 -27.88 22.45 -12.85
C SER A 567 -28.29 22.38 -14.32
N GLY A 568 -29.16 21.42 -14.65
CA GLY A 568 -29.59 21.18 -16.03
C GLY A 568 -28.55 20.44 -16.88
N LEU A 569 -27.62 19.72 -16.26
CA LEU A 569 -26.51 19.03 -16.93
C LEU A 569 -26.86 17.62 -17.43
N ALA A 570 -28.11 17.18 -17.24
CA ALA A 570 -28.51 15.80 -17.54
C ALA A 570 -28.40 15.44 -19.04
N GLU A 571 -28.63 16.40 -19.93
CA GLU A 571 -28.62 16.18 -21.37
C GLU A 571 -27.29 16.63 -21.98
N PRO A 572 -26.53 15.78 -22.69
CA PRO A 572 -25.26 16.16 -23.31
C PRO A 572 -25.36 17.41 -24.19
N ALA A 573 -26.45 17.56 -24.95
CA ALA A 573 -26.67 18.74 -25.81
C ALA A 573 -26.88 20.06 -25.05
N ALA A 574 -27.08 20.01 -23.72
CA ALA A 574 -27.20 21.19 -22.86
C ALA A 574 -25.87 21.55 -22.17
N LEU A 575 -24.85 20.69 -22.26
CA LEU A 575 -23.53 20.92 -21.69
C LEU A 575 -22.79 22.00 -22.48
N PRO A 576 -22.02 22.88 -21.81
CA PRO A 576 -21.21 23.85 -22.50
C PRO A 576 -20.06 23.18 -23.23
N SER A 577 -19.61 23.84 -24.29
CA SER A 577 -18.39 23.43 -24.99
C SER A 577 -17.16 23.71 -24.12
N ILE A 578 -16.13 22.87 -24.26
CA ILE A 578 -14.80 23.15 -23.71
C ILE A 578 -13.96 23.80 -24.82
N VAL A 579 -13.24 24.85 -24.49
CA VAL A 579 -12.37 25.56 -25.45
C VAL A 579 -10.99 24.88 -25.45
N ASP A 580 -10.48 24.47 -26.62
CA ASP A 580 -9.11 23.99 -26.74
C ASP A 580 -8.09 25.16 -26.85
N GLY A 581 -6.80 24.87 -26.73
CA GLY A 581 -5.73 25.88 -26.69
C GLY A 581 -5.58 26.71 -27.96
N ASP A 582 -6.25 26.34 -29.06
CA ASP A 582 -6.38 27.14 -30.28
C ASP A 582 -7.65 28.03 -30.31
N GLY A 583 -8.44 28.02 -29.24
CA GLY A 583 -9.68 28.79 -29.09
C GLY A 583 -10.88 28.15 -29.80
N THR A 584 -10.79 26.87 -30.17
CA THR A 584 -11.89 26.15 -30.82
C THR A 584 -12.78 25.51 -29.75
N GLU A 585 -14.06 25.85 -29.78
CA GLU A 585 -15.10 25.21 -28.97
C GLU A 585 -15.30 23.74 -29.36
N ARG A 586 -15.28 22.84 -28.38
CA ARG A 586 -15.52 21.40 -28.53
C ARG A 586 -16.73 20.97 -27.74
N THR A 587 -17.69 20.39 -28.44
CA THR A 587 -18.91 19.84 -27.86
C THR A 587 -18.66 18.45 -27.26
N PRO A 588 -19.57 17.90 -26.44
CA PRO A 588 -19.48 16.52 -25.95
C PRO A 588 -19.25 15.47 -27.06
N ASP A 589 -19.84 15.69 -28.24
CA ASP A 589 -19.71 14.79 -29.39
C ASP A 589 -18.28 14.80 -29.98
N ASP A 590 -17.53 15.88 -29.78
CA ASP A 590 -16.16 16.02 -30.29
C ASP A 590 -15.12 15.31 -29.41
N VAL A 591 -15.41 15.10 -28.12
CA VAL A 591 -14.48 14.49 -27.13
C VAL A 591 -14.79 13.03 -26.81
N GLY A 592 -16.03 12.57 -27.03
CA GLY A 592 -16.40 11.16 -27.13
C GLY A 592 -16.74 10.41 -25.84
N PHE A 593 -16.25 10.82 -24.66
CA PHE A 593 -16.49 10.12 -23.38
C PHE A 593 -17.12 11.05 -22.35
N VAL A 594 -18.45 11.08 -22.31
CA VAL A 594 -19.21 11.95 -21.40
C VAL A 594 -20.26 11.14 -20.65
N ALA A 595 -20.37 11.37 -19.34
CA ALA A 595 -21.47 10.89 -18.52
C ALA A 595 -21.99 12.02 -17.64
N SER A 596 -23.31 12.08 -17.44
CA SER A 596 -23.91 13.18 -16.70
C SER A 596 -25.12 12.77 -15.86
N THR A 597 -25.43 13.66 -14.92
CA THR A 597 -26.63 13.73 -14.09
C THR A 597 -27.12 15.18 -14.15
N ASP A 598 -28.24 15.50 -13.49
CA ASP A 598 -28.75 16.87 -13.49
C ASP A 598 -27.79 17.87 -12.83
N SER A 599 -27.01 17.42 -11.84
CA SER A 599 -26.12 18.27 -11.04
C SER A 599 -24.63 18.18 -11.39
N LEU A 600 -24.24 17.19 -12.19
CA LEU A 600 -22.84 16.98 -12.56
C LEU A 600 -22.70 16.32 -13.93
N ALA A 601 -21.77 16.80 -14.76
CA ALA A 601 -21.26 16.12 -15.94
C ALA A 601 -19.76 15.86 -15.84
N ILE A 602 -19.30 14.72 -16.34
CA ILE A 602 -17.88 14.35 -16.42
C ILE A 602 -17.52 14.08 -17.87
N TRP A 603 -16.47 14.73 -18.33
CA TRP A 603 -15.82 14.48 -19.61
C TRP A 603 -14.51 13.77 -19.32
N TYR A 604 -14.39 12.52 -19.76
CA TYR A 604 -13.27 11.66 -19.40
C TYR A 604 -12.12 11.77 -20.41
N GLY A 605 -10.89 11.79 -19.92
CA GLY A 605 -9.68 11.60 -20.74
C GLY A 605 -9.36 12.73 -21.73
N LEU A 606 -9.60 13.98 -21.35
CA LEU A 606 -9.21 15.14 -22.15
C LEU A 606 -7.68 15.27 -22.21
N GLU A 607 -7.15 15.66 -23.38
CA GLU A 607 -5.73 15.96 -23.58
C GLU A 607 -5.31 17.16 -22.73
N ARG A 608 -4.34 16.96 -21.83
CA ARG A 608 -3.87 18.03 -20.95
C ARG A 608 -3.28 19.20 -21.73
N ASP A 609 -2.33 18.94 -22.62
CA ASP A 609 -1.65 19.99 -23.41
C ASP A 609 -2.60 20.76 -24.35
N ARG A 610 -3.77 20.17 -24.63
CA ARG A 610 -4.76 20.74 -25.54
C ARG A 610 -5.82 21.56 -24.81
N PHE A 611 -6.27 21.12 -23.64
CA PHE A 611 -7.42 21.72 -22.94
C PHE A 611 -7.06 22.38 -21.60
N LEU A 612 -5.84 22.18 -21.10
CA LEU A 612 -5.36 22.71 -19.83
C LEU A 612 -4.07 23.51 -20.08
N GLY A 613 -4.25 24.72 -20.62
CA GLY A 613 -3.15 25.62 -21.01
C GLY A 613 -2.63 26.50 -19.87
N GLU A 614 -1.77 27.47 -20.20
CA GLU A 614 -1.25 28.44 -19.21
C GLU A 614 -2.35 29.33 -18.63
N ASP A 615 -3.38 29.64 -19.43
CA ASP A 615 -4.53 30.46 -19.03
C ASP A 615 -5.62 29.64 -18.30
N GLY A 616 -5.40 28.33 -18.17
CA GLY A 616 -6.28 27.42 -17.45
C GLY A 616 -7.29 26.65 -18.30
N LEU A 617 -8.28 26.04 -17.64
CA LEU A 617 -9.41 25.35 -18.26
C LEU A 617 -10.52 26.35 -18.61
N GLU A 618 -10.85 26.45 -19.90
CA GLU A 618 -11.89 27.36 -20.38
C GLU A 618 -13.15 26.60 -20.85
N VAL A 619 -14.30 27.08 -20.39
CA VAL A 619 -15.63 26.58 -20.75
C VAL A 619 -16.43 27.70 -21.42
N ALA A 620 -17.05 27.41 -22.55
CA ALA A 620 -17.78 28.39 -23.36
C ALA A 620 -19.11 28.80 -22.71
N ASP A 621 -19.53 30.05 -22.94
CA ASP A 621 -20.84 30.59 -22.54
C ASP A 621 -21.90 30.31 -23.63
N ASP A 622 -21.98 29.05 -24.07
CA ASP A 622 -22.84 28.59 -25.17
C ASP A 622 -23.96 27.64 -24.72
N ALA A 623 -23.97 27.26 -23.43
CA ALA A 623 -24.89 26.29 -22.85
C ALA A 623 -26.22 26.87 -22.38
N ALA A 624 -27.22 25.98 -22.33
CA ALA A 624 -28.47 26.21 -21.62
C ALA A 624 -28.38 25.82 -20.13
N ALA A 625 -27.46 24.93 -19.78
CA ALA A 625 -27.20 24.52 -18.39
C ALA A 625 -26.47 25.63 -17.63
N ALA A 626 -26.75 25.74 -16.33
CA ALA A 626 -26.00 26.64 -15.45
C ALA A 626 -24.82 25.86 -14.86
N VAL A 627 -23.60 26.32 -15.11
CA VAL A 627 -22.37 25.77 -14.52
C VAL A 627 -21.97 26.63 -13.34
N ASP A 628 -21.83 26.01 -12.17
CA ASP A 628 -21.43 26.66 -10.93
C ASP A 628 -19.93 26.50 -10.66
N ALA A 629 -19.33 25.40 -11.13
CA ALA A 629 -17.89 25.17 -11.04
C ALA A 629 -17.41 24.09 -12.00
N VAL A 630 -16.12 24.14 -12.32
CA VAL A 630 -15.42 23.20 -13.19
C VAL A 630 -14.11 22.76 -12.53
N TYR A 631 -13.84 21.46 -12.54
CA TYR A 631 -12.65 20.86 -11.96
C TYR A 631 -11.92 20.03 -13.01
N ALA A 632 -10.65 20.33 -13.24
CA ALA A 632 -9.75 19.46 -14.00
C ALA A 632 -9.18 18.41 -13.04
N MET A 633 -9.80 17.25 -12.94
CA MET A 633 -9.36 16.17 -12.04
C MET A 633 -8.28 15.32 -12.70
N PRO A 634 -7.30 14.77 -11.94
CA PRO A 634 -6.37 13.79 -12.50
C PRO A 634 -7.14 12.68 -13.23
N TYR A 635 -6.62 12.17 -14.36
CA TYR A 635 -7.31 11.16 -15.16
C TYR A 635 -7.48 9.86 -14.35
N ALA A 636 -8.72 9.45 -14.15
CA ALA A 636 -9.05 8.25 -13.39
C ALA A 636 -9.03 6.97 -14.24
N GLY A 637 -9.32 7.11 -15.54
CA GLY A 637 -9.41 6.00 -16.48
C GLY A 637 -10.49 4.98 -16.16
N SER A 638 -10.43 3.80 -16.78
CA SER A 638 -11.29 2.67 -16.41
C SER A 638 -10.95 2.16 -14.99
N THR A 639 -9.66 2.02 -14.69
CA THR A 639 -9.08 1.47 -13.46
C THR A 639 -9.61 2.11 -12.16
N THR A 640 -9.77 3.43 -12.14
CA THR A 640 -10.29 4.18 -10.98
C THR A 640 -11.53 4.98 -11.30
N PHE A 641 -12.33 4.50 -12.26
CA PHE A 641 -13.53 5.14 -12.76
C PHE A 641 -14.43 5.70 -11.63
N ARG A 642 -14.89 6.94 -11.82
CA ARG A 642 -15.84 7.60 -10.92
C ARG A 642 -17.10 7.99 -11.67
N ALA A 643 -18.21 7.36 -11.32
CA ALA A 643 -19.52 7.72 -11.88
C ALA A 643 -19.91 9.16 -11.47
N PRO A 644 -20.68 9.88 -12.32
CA PRO A 644 -21.12 11.24 -12.01
C PRO A 644 -21.87 11.37 -10.67
N THR A 645 -22.64 10.36 -10.29
CA THR A 645 -23.34 10.33 -9.00
C THR A 645 -22.39 10.31 -7.79
N ARG A 646 -21.27 9.59 -7.89
CA ARG A 646 -20.25 9.57 -6.83
C ARG A 646 -19.46 10.87 -6.80
N ALA A 647 -19.08 11.38 -7.97
CA ALA A 647 -18.38 12.66 -8.07
C ALA A 647 -19.23 13.82 -7.53
N ALA A 648 -20.53 13.85 -7.81
CA ALA A 648 -21.45 14.85 -7.23
C ALA A 648 -21.49 14.75 -5.70
N ALA A 649 -21.60 13.53 -5.14
CA ALA A 649 -21.54 13.32 -3.70
C ALA A 649 -20.20 13.77 -3.09
N LEU A 650 -19.07 13.57 -3.80
CA LEU A 650 -17.77 14.04 -3.35
C LEU A 650 -17.66 15.57 -3.32
N LEU A 651 -18.22 16.26 -4.32
CA LEU A 651 -18.25 17.74 -4.32
C LEU A 651 -19.15 18.29 -3.21
N ASP A 652 -20.23 17.59 -2.87
CA ASP A 652 -21.11 17.96 -1.75
C ASP A 652 -20.46 17.67 -0.37
N GLU A 653 -19.79 16.52 -0.23
CA GLU A 653 -19.23 16.03 1.04
C GLU A 653 -17.83 16.61 1.34
N GLN A 654 -17.02 16.88 0.31
CA GLN A 654 -15.59 17.18 0.41
C GLN A 654 -15.14 18.28 -0.58
N PRO A 655 -15.81 19.46 -0.66
CA PRO A 655 -15.52 20.47 -1.68
C PRO A 655 -14.07 20.97 -1.63
N ASP A 656 -13.56 21.30 -0.44
CA ASP A 656 -12.19 21.81 -0.29
C ASP A 656 -11.12 20.77 -0.67
N GLU A 657 -11.38 19.48 -0.42
CA GLU A 657 -10.47 18.40 -0.82
C GLU A 657 -10.54 18.17 -2.32
N ALA A 658 -11.72 18.30 -2.94
CA ALA A 658 -11.88 18.21 -4.39
C ALA A 658 -11.12 19.33 -5.11
N GLU A 659 -11.23 20.57 -4.61
CA GLU A 659 -10.48 21.72 -5.14
C GLU A 659 -8.97 21.49 -5.04
N ARG A 660 -8.46 21.04 -3.88
CA ARG A 660 -7.03 20.74 -3.70
C ARG A 660 -6.54 19.55 -4.52
N PHE A 661 -7.41 18.56 -4.73
CA PHE A 661 -7.07 17.37 -5.52
C PHE A 661 -7.13 17.63 -7.02
N ALA A 662 -7.90 18.63 -7.46
CA ALA A 662 -7.94 19.04 -8.86
C ALA A 662 -6.57 19.55 -9.33
N LEU A 663 -6.26 19.30 -10.59
CA LEU A 663 -5.16 19.95 -11.31
C LEU A 663 -5.45 21.45 -11.47
N GLU A 664 -6.73 21.79 -11.62
CA GLU A 664 -7.23 23.15 -11.73
C GLU A 664 -8.72 23.21 -11.31
N TYR A 665 -9.12 24.34 -10.76
CA TYR A 665 -10.49 24.64 -10.36
C TYR A 665 -10.90 26.03 -10.82
N THR A 666 -12.09 26.13 -11.40
CA THR A 666 -12.68 27.38 -11.87
C THR A 666 -14.11 27.49 -11.37
N ALA A 667 -14.44 28.59 -10.69
CA ALA A 667 -15.81 28.97 -10.37
C ALA A 667 -16.13 30.32 -11.05
N PRO A 668 -17.31 30.50 -11.65
CA PRO A 668 -17.75 31.79 -12.15
C PRO A 668 -17.84 32.82 -11.01
N ASP A 669 -17.37 34.04 -11.26
CA ASP A 669 -17.43 35.18 -10.33
C ASP A 669 -18.85 35.62 -9.93
#